data_AF-A0A0G1M912-F1
#
_entry.id   AF-A0A0G1M912-F1
#
_cell.length_a   1.000
_cell.length_b   1.000
_cell.length_c   1.000
_cell.angle_alpha   90.00
_cell.angle_beta   90.00
_cell.angle_gamma   90.00
#
_symmetry.space_group_name_H-M   'P 1'
#
loop_
_entity.id
_entity.type
_entity.pdbx_description
1 polymer ?
#
loop_
_entity_poly.entity_id
_entity_poly.type
_entity_poly.pdbx_seq_one_letter_code
_entity_poly.pdbx_strand_id
1 'polypeptide(L)'
;MAKKKYPYDPERVRKIFEDNPDPSAHQKLREYLETEVFPSRPNMSEKEEKERGQAINLARTSVWTWLNKRGVIKSHHRADVHAVAWPEEKKEKFIKYFRTRGDNTLFTDETFKDDFTNVPKTTATIHNFARDVGVTQEDRAARREALRAKRATNLAATASVPQWWEALEKSDSERYKKFQTEFLDRYRSDYRVPGSANEDLLKEWPEAQTVEGFKSAARFLGEVRSRPEIVHGYKIIAQVGKDLEKRIEELVKSGALAKSGEQKIYDDLRAEFSDKLEGLNFTKRSFITHAWKIVFVTSVDREIKRAIRNRRPLDDFYHQYFSYIPEKWWNKRVKFHKGLWKSHISATFVAGVGRLITDELGPNAERFEFPVNDYHHPVEISADTDWSIPIINGAHIGIIYDPNIEDNPLRRALSDSRKRKAATVVLTNLIDLYVKKTAGVGHIYRAPVSGLHVKLEHLPESYREEAARIMRDRPNDEVVYQNIAARFLGILEALDKICHRPKKKGPEFPGRVLYALGYKEEELINEAANSELRYINTLKQNQLRAEMKIVNNRIAQAEREGDFIELSRWEMRQQELSEQLALTILTNVSDDDRKRQRLRLRALFVKKVQEVIPNCTVISQGGFYLKVGRKIIKLHIPCKADVNDSTLSSYDYGMEVFTDTLADITVICHPHALNHRFVGREDSKDGQPVTKFIHVAPLCLDDVFLREQLRDTNKEVHPIQKCVNIPQFRPGVLLVNCTDGLVSADPLPIPKLDRFVAPKDSRIFVFPYPKVEYINGFLNSDNHIGAPDRREIWDPKNRMHLGTTEAAIEMMRREGMMNANDIPIHFTAEMDDASNGDMWFAPRYRPDPQEMSVVHIARWLRQMTADIERAAEQGDNSAVKQMAEEINRVSIEQIYFQGEDFPFHQMEQVYDRHIDPNVDFYSAVLGRFVKSGLAIRGISKINQAMMDKRDLGVHNFPNGNHRIKTMDQKDLEGDHMARHLQEKLMQLREWQNHAKAYPEFLHNMVRAPRFGNQTFGWGTIKAPGRFEWGMCVHGSPARQSSWTDILGAQVRSDLFRGDDTYGLKKFITIVFFGDKHFYAKAETARMFYVMCAAGVHNNQYGSSGGFPPNNTGPCFVSIPADGPDAGPIIVRALPHDVIRDWFAKPRSLNWSKILPLPV
;
A
#
# COMPACT_ATOMS: atom_id res chain seq x y z
N MET A 1 -23.97 -6.84 -55.05
CA MET A 1 -24.49 -8.09 -54.47
C MET A 1 -25.77 -7.82 -53.66
N ALA A 2 -26.88 -7.42 -54.29
CA ALA A 2 -28.11 -6.99 -53.60
C ALA A 2 -29.38 -7.75 -54.06
N LYS A 3 -29.28 -9.03 -54.41
CA LYS A 3 -30.44 -9.86 -54.76
C LYS A 3 -30.26 -11.30 -54.26
N LYS A 4 -31.22 -11.77 -53.43
CA LYS A 4 -31.33 -13.01 -52.61
C LYS A 4 -30.87 -12.82 -51.15
N LYS A 5 -31.57 -13.23 -50.09
CA LYS A 5 -32.83 -13.98 -49.88
C LYS A 5 -33.09 -13.95 -48.36
N TYR A 6 -34.23 -13.44 -47.87
CA TYR A 6 -34.78 -13.90 -46.60
C TYR A 6 -35.92 -14.89 -46.95
N PRO A 7 -35.96 -16.11 -46.39
CA PRO A 7 -36.79 -17.19 -46.91
C PRO A 7 -38.23 -17.13 -46.37
N TYR A 8 -38.92 -16.00 -46.49
CA TYR A 8 -40.35 -15.93 -46.19
C TYR A 8 -41.18 -16.10 -47.45
N ASP A 9 -42.34 -16.75 -47.33
CA ASP A 9 -43.33 -16.88 -48.40
C ASP A 9 -44.15 -15.57 -48.50
N PRO A 10 -44.01 -14.81 -49.60
CA PRO A 10 -44.70 -13.53 -49.74
C PRO A 10 -46.24 -13.66 -49.80
N GLU A 11 -46.76 -14.78 -50.29
CA GLU A 11 -48.21 -15.04 -50.34
C GLU A 11 -48.77 -15.27 -48.94
N ARG A 12 -48.04 -16.04 -48.10
CA ARG A 12 -48.37 -16.27 -46.69
C ARG A 12 -48.35 -14.98 -45.89
N VAL A 13 -47.32 -14.16 -46.08
CA VAL A 13 -47.18 -12.83 -45.45
C VAL A 13 -48.31 -11.89 -45.86
N ARG A 14 -48.67 -11.88 -47.14
CA ARG A 14 -49.80 -11.08 -47.64
C ARG A 14 -51.11 -11.52 -46.98
N LYS A 15 -51.36 -12.82 -46.90
CA LYS A 15 -52.56 -13.39 -46.27
C LYS A 15 -52.65 -13.07 -44.77
N ILE A 16 -51.54 -13.05 -44.03
CA ILE A 16 -51.52 -12.63 -42.61
C ILE A 16 -52.07 -11.21 -42.42
N PHE A 17 -51.73 -10.27 -43.31
CA PHE A 17 -52.18 -8.88 -43.23
C PHE A 17 -53.57 -8.66 -43.85
N GLU A 18 -54.00 -9.50 -44.79
CA GLU A 18 -55.38 -9.49 -45.31
C GLU A 18 -56.36 -10.08 -44.28
N ASP A 19 -55.99 -11.16 -43.58
CA ASP A 19 -56.83 -11.84 -42.58
C ASP A 19 -56.87 -11.11 -41.23
N ASN A 20 -55.92 -10.20 -40.94
CA ASN A 20 -55.81 -9.48 -39.66
C ASN A 20 -55.47 -7.98 -39.91
N PRO A 21 -56.44 -7.12 -40.25
CA PRO A 21 -56.19 -5.72 -40.67
C PRO A 21 -55.84 -4.74 -39.52
N ASP A 22 -55.67 -5.24 -38.30
CA ASP A 22 -55.39 -4.47 -37.08
C ASP A 22 -53.93 -4.71 -36.59
N PRO A 23 -53.48 -4.11 -35.48
CA PRO A 23 -52.10 -4.27 -35.00
C PRO A 23 -51.67 -5.73 -34.72
N SER A 24 -52.62 -6.68 -34.63
CA SER A 24 -52.33 -8.10 -34.36
C SER A 24 -51.60 -8.79 -35.53
N ALA A 25 -51.68 -8.27 -36.76
CA ALA A 25 -50.90 -8.77 -37.90
C ALA A 25 -49.37 -8.67 -37.66
N HIS A 26 -48.91 -7.69 -36.88
CA HIS A 26 -47.50 -7.56 -36.53
C HIS A 26 -47.01 -8.71 -35.63
N GLN A 27 -47.87 -9.16 -34.71
CA GLN A 27 -47.55 -10.27 -33.83
C GLN A 27 -47.59 -11.60 -34.58
N LYS A 28 -48.61 -11.81 -35.44
CA LYS A 28 -48.68 -13.02 -36.27
C LYS A 28 -47.57 -13.11 -37.32
N LEU A 29 -47.12 -11.98 -37.88
CA LEU A 29 -45.94 -11.95 -38.74
C LEU A 29 -44.68 -12.36 -37.97
N ARG A 30 -44.54 -11.91 -36.71
CA ARG A 30 -43.40 -12.27 -35.87
C ARG A 30 -43.40 -13.76 -35.54
N GLU A 31 -44.55 -14.32 -35.16
CA GLU A 31 -44.71 -15.75 -34.91
C GLU A 31 -44.37 -16.58 -36.15
N TYR A 32 -44.87 -16.21 -37.33
CA TYR A 32 -44.52 -16.87 -38.60
C TYR A 32 -43.01 -16.83 -38.87
N LEU A 33 -42.36 -15.68 -38.66
CA LEU A 33 -40.91 -15.55 -38.87
C LEU A 33 -40.11 -16.37 -37.83
N GLU A 34 -40.55 -16.43 -36.59
CA GLU A 34 -39.86 -17.13 -35.49
C GLU A 34 -40.05 -18.65 -35.52
N THR A 35 -41.19 -19.14 -36.02
CA THR A 35 -41.55 -20.57 -35.98
C THR A 35 -41.39 -21.28 -37.31
N GLU A 36 -41.73 -20.62 -38.44
CA GLU A 36 -41.73 -21.26 -39.76
C GLU A 36 -40.51 -20.87 -40.61
N VAL A 37 -40.04 -19.62 -40.50
CA VAL A 37 -38.94 -19.10 -41.35
C VAL A 37 -37.57 -19.22 -40.69
N PHE A 38 -37.48 -18.94 -39.40
CA PHE A 38 -36.27 -19.07 -38.59
C PHE A 38 -36.53 -19.88 -37.31
N PRO A 39 -36.90 -21.18 -37.43
CA PRO A 39 -37.20 -22.01 -36.27
C PRO A 39 -36.00 -22.13 -35.33
N SER A 40 -36.28 -22.09 -34.02
CA SER A 40 -35.27 -22.37 -32.99
C SER A 40 -34.87 -23.86 -33.05
N ARG A 41 -33.59 -24.16 -32.79
CA ARG A 41 -33.06 -25.52 -32.72
C ARG A 41 -32.51 -25.81 -31.31
N PRO A 42 -32.59 -27.05 -30.81
CA PRO A 42 -31.96 -27.41 -29.54
C PRO A 42 -30.43 -27.20 -29.62
N ASN A 43 -29.84 -26.68 -28.55
CA ASN A 43 -28.39 -26.45 -28.36
C ASN A 43 -27.75 -25.34 -29.23
N MET A 44 -28.50 -24.29 -29.58
CA MET A 44 -27.91 -23.08 -30.19
C MET A 44 -27.05 -22.31 -29.19
N SER A 45 -25.89 -21.80 -29.64
CA SER A 45 -25.04 -20.92 -28.84
C SER A 45 -25.59 -19.49 -28.75
N GLU A 46 -25.21 -18.75 -27.71
CA GLU A 46 -25.69 -17.38 -27.46
C GLU A 46 -25.39 -16.41 -28.63
N LYS A 47 -24.29 -16.65 -29.36
CA LYS A 47 -23.94 -15.91 -30.58
C LYS A 47 -24.92 -16.23 -31.73
N GLU A 48 -25.26 -17.50 -31.93
CA GLU A 48 -26.20 -17.94 -32.97
C GLU A 48 -27.63 -17.48 -32.67
N GLU A 49 -28.02 -17.41 -31.40
CA GLU A 49 -29.32 -16.89 -30.98
C GLU A 49 -29.43 -15.37 -31.22
N LYS A 50 -28.34 -14.63 -30.99
CA LYS A 50 -28.25 -13.20 -31.30
C LYS A 50 -28.27 -12.93 -32.82
N GLU A 51 -27.58 -13.75 -33.61
CA GLU A 51 -27.60 -13.68 -35.07
C GLU A 51 -28.99 -14.04 -35.63
N ARG A 52 -29.69 -15.03 -35.04
CA ARG A 52 -31.10 -15.35 -35.36
C ARG A 52 -32.03 -14.17 -35.08
N GLY A 53 -31.90 -13.51 -33.92
CA GLY A 53 -32.67 -12.31 -33.59
C GLY A 53 -32.43 -11.15 -34.56
N GLN A 54 -31.19 -10.96 -35.02
CA GLN A 54 -30.85 -9.95 -36.03
C GLN A 54 -31.46 -10.30 -37.40
N ALA A 55 -31.39 -11.57 -37.82
CA ALA A 55 -31.98 -12.04 -39.07
C ALA A 55 -33.51 -11.88 -39.10
N ILE A 56 -34.22 -12.17 -37.99
CA ILE A 56 -35.67 -11.96 -37.87
C ILE A 56 -36.03 -10.47 -38.01
N ASN A 57 -35.28 -9.58 -37.36
CA ASN A 57 -35.52 -8.13 -37.44
C ASN A 57 -35.26 -7.56 -38.84
N LEU A 58 -34.20 -8.03 -39.51
CA LEU A 58 -33.91 -7.67 -40.91
C LEU A 58 -34.98 -8.21 -41.86
N ALA A 59 -35.44 -9.46 -41.69
CA ALA A 59 -36.52 -10.04 -42.48
C ALA A 59 -37.82 -9.25 -42.30
N ARG A 60 -38.19 -8.88 -41.07
CA ARG A 60 -39.36 -8.05 -40.75
C ARG A 60 -39.31 -6.68 -41.44
N THR A 61 -38.13 -6.05 -41.44
CA THR A 61 -37.90 -4.77 -42.13
C THR A 61 -38.04 -4.92 -43.65
N SER A 62 -37.58 -6.04 -44.21
CA SER A 62 -37.72 -6.34 -45.64
C SER A 62 -39.17 -6.62 -46.05
N VAL A 63 -39.95 -7.33 -45.21
CA VAL A 63 -41.39 -7.58 -45.39
C VAL A 63 -42.15 -6.25 -45.38
N TRP A 64 -41.87 -5.37 -44.43
CA TRP A 64 -42.46 -4.03 -44.37
C TRP A 64 -42.20 -3.23 -45.64
N THR A 65 -40.96 -3.28 -46.14
CA THR A 65 -40.58 -2.61 -47.39
C THR A 65 -41.30 -3.21 -48.59
N TRP A 66 -41.50 -4.53 -48.62
CA TRP A 66 -42.19 -5.26 -49.68
C TRP A 66 -43.70 -4.98 -49.71
N LEU A 67 -44.36 -5.03 -48.54
CA LEU A 67 -45.79 -4.76 -48.41
C LEU A 67 -46.14 -3.29 -48.70
N ASN A 68 -45.28 -2.34 -48.30
CA ASN A 68 -45.43 -0.91 -48.63
C ASN A 68 -45.27 -0.66 -50.14
N LYS A 69 -44.31 -1.32 -50.80
CA LYS A 69 -44.12 -1.23 -52.27
C LYS A 69 -45.29 -1.77 -53.09
N ARG A 70 -46.06 -2.72 -52.54
CA ARG A 70 -47.23 -3.32 -53.22
C ARG A 70 -48.58 -2.78 -52.75
N GLY A 71 -48.59 -1.76 -51.88
CA GLY A 71 -49.81 -1.09 -51.44
C GLY A 71 -50.70 -1.91 -50.49
N VAL A 72 -50.17 -2.99 -49.91
CA VAL A 72 -50.92 -3.89 -49.00
C VAL A 72 -51.07 -3.27 -47.60
N ILE A 73 -50.12 -2.41 -47.19
CA ILE A 73 -50.20 -1.60 -45.97
C ILE A 73 -50.00 -0.14 -46.34
N LYS A 74 -50.94 0.72 -45.94
CA LYS A 74 -50.86 2.18 -46.08
C LYS A 74 -50.04 2.73 -44.91
N SER A 75 -48.75 2.99 -45.12
CA SER A 75 -48.00 3.81 -44.16
C SER A 75 -48.48 5.26 -44.27
N HIS A 76 -49.53 5.60 -43.51
CA HIS A 76 -49.99 6.96 -43.33
C HIS A 76 -49.43 7.45 -42.00
N HIS A 77 -48.52 8.42 -42.03
CA HIS A 77 -48.62 9.65 -41.25
C HIS A 77 -47.36 10.51 -41.42
N ARG A 78 -47.61 11.80 -41.64
CA ARG A 78 -46.70 12.98 -41.71
C ARG A 78 -46.13 13.43 -43.07
N ALA A 79 -45.96 12.59 -44.09
CA ALA A 79 -45.57 13.10 -45.42
C ALA A 79 -46.77 13.68 -46.21
N ASP A 80 -47.97 13.12 -46.02
CA ASP A 80 -49.17 13.49 -46.78
C ASP A 80 -49.81 14.83 -46.36
N VAL A 81 -49.47 15.36 -45.19
CA VAL A 81 -50.07 16.61 -44.68
C VAL A 81 -49.46 17.85 -45.35
N HIS A 82 -48.24 17.76 -45.89
CA HIS A 82 -47.53 18.91 -46.46
C HIS A 82 -47.52 18.97 -47.99
N ALA A 83 -47.98 17.94 -48.68
CA ALA A 83 -47.85 17.80 -50.13
C ALA A 83 -49.17 17.98 -50.94
N VAL A 84 -50.29 18.31 -50.27
CA VAL A 84 -51.65 18.32 -50.88
C VAL A 84 -51.84 19.37 -51.98
N ALA A 85 -50.99 20.38 -52.09
CA ALA A 85 -51.19 21.51 -53.01
C ALA A 85 -50.10 21.67 -54.08
N TRP A 86 -49.29 20.63 -54.35
CA TRP A 86 -48.28 20.67 -55.41
C TRP A 86 -48.74 19.85 -56.62
N PRO A 87 -48.41 20.25 -57.86
CA PRO A 87 -48.64 19.41 -59.05
C PRO A 87 -47.94 18.05 -58.91
N GLU A 88 -48.59 16.99 -59.36
CA GLU A 88 -48.21 15.60 -59.03
C GLU A 88 -46.80 15.21 -59.50
N GLU A 89 -46.33 15.83 -60.58
CA GLU A 89 -44.97 15.69 -61.11
C GLU A 89 -43.87 16.21 -60.15
N LYS A 90 -44.18 17.23 -59.33
CA LYS A 90 -43.24 17.77 -58.31
C LYS A 90 -43.32 16.99 -57.00
N LYS A 91 -44.46 16.37 -56.73
CA LYS A 91 -44.70 15.48 -55.58
C LYS A 91 -43.89 14.19 -55.72
N GLU A 92 -43.79 13.64 -56.93
CA GLU A 92 -42.89 12.50 -57.21
C GLU A 92 -41.42 12.83 -57.01
N LYS A 93 -40.96 14.04 -57.36
CA LYS A 93 -39.57 14.49 -57.08
C LYS A 93 -39.29 14.63 -55.58
N PHE A 94 -40.26 15.13 -54.79
CA PHE A 94 -40.18 15.22 -53.32
C PHE A 94 -40.01 13.83 -52.68
N ILE A 95 -40.82 12.86 -53.14
CA ILE A 95 -40.76 11.47 -52.65
C ILE A 95 -39.46 10.78 -53.07
N LYS A 96 -38.96 11.04 -54.29
CA LYS A 96 -37.71 10.46 -54.80
C LYS A 96 -36.47 10.99 -54.06
N TYR A 97 -36.45 12.27 -53.69
CA TYR A 97 -35.36 12.89 -52.93
C TYR A 97 -35.18 12.31 -51.52
N PHE A 98 -36.28 12.01 -50.83
CA PHE A 98 -36.21 11.37 -49.51
C PHE A 98 -35.85 9.89 -49.59
N ARG A 99 -36.26 9.19 -50.67
CA ARG A 99 -35.93 7.77 -50.88
C ARG A 99 -34.44 7.53 -51.20
N THR A 100 -33.71 8.49 -51.76
CA THR A 100 -32.29 8.32 -52.13
C THR A 100 -31.29 8.62 -51.02
N ARG A 101 -31.69 9.28 -49.92
CA ARG A 101 -30.76 9.72 -48.86
C ARG A 101 -30.61 8.79 -47.65
N GLY A 102 -31.36 7.69 -47.56
CA GLY A 102 -31.05 6.61 -46.61
C GLY A 102 -31.03 7.00 -45.12
N ASP A 103 -31.79 8.01 -44.69
CA ASP A 103 -31.96 8.34 -43.27
C ASP A 103 -32.98 7.37 -42.63
N ASN A 104 -32.49 6.22 -42.17
CA ASN A 104 -33.24 5.20 -41.42
C ASN A 104 -33.07 5.39 -39.90
N THR A 105 -33.52 6.51 -39.33
CA THR A 105 -33.72 6.61 -37.87
C THR A 105 -35.20 6.63 -37.53
N LEU A 106 -35.73 5.45 -37.20
CA LEU A 106 -37.03 5.27 -36.55
C LEU A 106 -36.87 5.55 -35.06
N PHE A 107 -37.61 6.55 -34.58
CA PHE A 107 -37.87 6.79 -33.17
C PHE A 107 -38.84 5.70 -32.66
N THR A 108 -38.54 5.08 -31.52
CA THR A 108 -39.42 4.12 -30.83
C THR A 108 -40.35 4.86 -29.85
N ASP A 109 -41.56 4.33 -29.66
CA ASP A 109 -42.75 4.98 -29.07
C ASP A 109 -42.69 5.37 -27.57
N GLU A 110 -41.60 5.14 -26.84
CA GLU A 110 -41.60 5.26 -25.37
C GLU A 110 -41.10 6.60 -24.79
N THR A 111 -40.70 7.57 -25.62
CA THR A 111 -40.17 8.87 -25.14
C THR A 111 -41.10 10.07 -25.33
N PHE A 112 -42.39 9.85 -25.61
CA PHE A 112 -43.31 10.91 -26.04
C PHE A 112 -44.39 11.31 -25.03
N LYS A 113 -44.11 11.21 -23.71
CA LYS A 113 -45.10 11.62 -22.70
C LYS A 113 -44.88 12.93 -21.96
N ASP A 114 -43.70 13.54 -21.89
CA ASP A 114 -43.58 14.84 -21.19
C ASP A 114 -42.52 15.78 -21.80
N ASP A 115 -42.85 17.07 -21.81
CA ASP A 115 -42.08 18.28 -22.17
C ASP A 115 -41.86 18.68 -23.64
N PHE A 116 -42.74 19.59 -24.09
CA PHE A 116 -42.75 20.29 -25.38
C PHE A 116 -42.05 21.67 -25.33
N THR A 117 -40.89 21.80 -24.68
CA THR A 117 -40.23 23.12 -24.50
C THR A 117 -38.84 23.27 -25.11
N ASN A 118 -38.27 22.30 -25.83
CA ASN A 118 -36.97 22.50 -26.49
C ASN A 118 -36.80 21.74 -27.83
N VAL A 119 -37.20 22.35 -28.95
CA VAL A 119 -36.75 21.95 -30.30
C VAL A 119 -36.42 23.18 -31.16
N PRO A 120 -35.15 23.43 -31.55
CA PRO A 120 -34.79 24.48 -32.48
C PRO A 120 -34.98 24.08 -33.96
N LYS A 121 -35.70 24.92 -34.71
CA LYS A 121 -35.47 25.30 -36.13
C LYS A 121 -35.21 24.18 -37.17
N THR A 122 -36.28 23.59 -37.73
CA THR A 122 -36.26 22.79 -38.97
C THR A 122 -36.81 23.53 -40.21
N THR A 123 -37.02 24.85 -40.14
CA THR A 123 -37.58 25.66 -41.24
C THR A 123 -36.62 25.82 -42.43
N ALA A 124 -35.31 25.68 -42.22
CA ALA A 124 -34.28 25.86 -43.25
C ALA A 124 -34.22 24.69 -44.26
N THR A 125 -34.46 23.46 -43.80
CA THR A 125 -34.40 22.25 -44.63
C THR A 125 -35.51 22.23 -45.69
N ILE A 126 -36.69 22.77 -45.35
CA ILE A 126 -37.86 22.85 -46.24
C ILE A 126 -37.71 24.00 -47.25
N HIS A 127 -37.15 25.14 -46.83
CA HIS A 127 -36.96 26.31 -47.69
C HIS A 127 -35.86 26.12 -48.75
N ASN A 128 -34.77 25.43 -48.39
CA ASN A 128 -33.69 25.12 -49.32
C ASN A 128 -34.14 24.10 -50.38
N PHE A 129 -35.03 23.17 -50.03
CA PHE A 129 -35.58 22.19 -50.97
C PHE A 129 -36.51 22.81 -52.02
N ALA A 130 -37.39 23.75 -51.63
CA ALA A 130 -38.31 24.41 -52.58
C ALA A 130 -37.59 25.20 -53.70
N ARG A 131 -36.32 25.54 -53.48
CA ARG A 131 -35.44 26.18 -54.45
C ARG A 131 -34.83 25.16 -55.44
N ASP A 132 -34.53 23.95 -54.97
CA ASP A 132 -33.84 22.92 -55.76
C ASP A 132 -34.79 22.12 -56.69
N VAL A 133 -36.12 22.16 -56.49
CA VAL A 133 -37.12 21.50 -57.36
C VAL A 133 -37.84 22.44 -58.35
N GLY A 134 -37.41 23.70 -58.45
CA GLY A 134 -37.97 24.65 -59.43
C GLY A 134 -39.45 25.04 -59.20
N VAL A 135 -39.81 25.40 -57.97
CA VAL A 135 -41.15 25.94 -57.65
C VAL A 135 -41.25 27.40 -58.13
N THR A 136 -42.14 27.68 -59.08
CA THR A 136 -42.29 29.01 -59.70
C THR A 136 -43.07 29.97 -58.81
N GLN A 137 -43.12 31.25 -59.18
CA GLN A 137 -43.82 32.28 -58.40
C GLN A 137 -45.35 32.10 -58.44
N GLU A 138 -45.89 31.52 -59.52
CA GLU A 138 -47.30 31.14 -59.68
C GLU A 138 -47.70 29.98 -58.76
N ASP A 139 -46.83 28.96 -58.59
CA ASP A 139 -47.05 27.86 -57.62
C ASP A 139 -47.17 28.38 -56.18
N ARG A 140 -46.41 29.43 -55.85
CA ARG A 140 -46.46 30.09 -54.53
C ARG A 140 -47.72 30.94 -54.37
N ALA A 141 -48.25 31.50 -55.46
CA ALA A 141 -49.51 32.25 -55.47
C ALA A 141 -50.71 31.31 -55.26
N ALA A 142 -50.77 30.19 -55.98
CA ALA A 142 -51.82 29.17 -55.82
C ALA A 142 -51.84 28.58 -54.39
N ARG A 143 -50.67 28.31 -53.81
CA ARG A 143 -50.56 27.86 -52.41
C ARG A 143 -51.07 28.92 -51.42
N ARG A 144 -50.82 30.21 -51.67
CA ARG A 144 -51.31 31.31 -50.83
C ARG A 144 -52.82 31.47 -50.92
N GLU A 145 -53.39 31.23 -52.09
CA GLU A 145 -54.83 31.29 -52.34
C GLU A 145 -55.58 30.11 -51.70
N ALA A 146 -55.05 28.89 -51.81
CA ALA A 146 -55.58 27.72 -51.11
C ALA A 146 -55.48 27.83 -49.57
N LEU A 147 -54.40 28.41 -49.04
CA LEU A 147 -54.27 28.71 -47.60
C LEU A 147 -55.20 29.84 -47.14
N ARG A 148 -55.52 30.81 -48.01
CA ARG A 148 -56.54 31.83 -47.74
C ARG A 148 -57.96 31.23 -47.69
N ALA A 149 -58.29 30.33 -48.63
CA ALA A 149 -59.56 29.61 -48.62
C ALA A 149 -59.73 28.72 -47.38
N LYS A 150 -58.64 28.06 -46.92
CA LYS A 150 -58.63 27.24 -45.70
C LYS A 150 -58.66 28.06 -44.40
N ARG A 151 -58.12 29.29 -44.41
CA ARG A 151 -58.27 30.25 -43.30
C ARG A 151 -59.68 30.86 -43.25
N ALA A 152 -60.32 31.07 -44.40
CA ALA A 152 -61.71 31.56 -44.46
C ALA A 152 -62.71 30.51 -43.90
N THR A 153 -62.43 29.22 -44.05
CA THR A 153 -63.23 28.14 -43.44
C THR A 153 -62.99 27.99 -41.92
N ASN A 154 -61.78 28.26 -41.44
CA ASN A 154 -61.49 28.24 -39.98
C ASN A 154 -61.94 29.52 -39.25
N LEU A 155 -62.09 30.66 -39.93
CA LEU A 155 -62.66 31.89 -39.34
C LEU A 155 -64.19 31.82 -39.14
N ALA A 156 -64.88 30.92 -39.85
CA ALA A 156 -66.32 30.70 -39.68
C ALA A 156 -66.67 29.91 -38.39
N ALA A 157 -65.67 29.33 -37.69
CA ALA A 157 -65.87 28.53 -36.49
C ALA A 157 -65.69 29.29 -35.15
N THR A 158 -65.30 30.58 -35.17
CA THR A 158 -65.07 31.39 -33.96
C THR A 158 -66.16 32.45 -33.67
N ALA A 159 -67.33 32.33 -34.30
CA ALA A 159 -68.42 33.31 -34.18
C ALA A 159 -69.46 32.98 -33.08
N SER A 160 -69.15 32.16 -32.07
CA SER A 160 -70.14 31.79 -31.03
C SER A 160 -69.61 31.62 -29.60
N VAL A 161 -68.51 32.30 -29.23
CA VAL A 161 -68.05 32.37 -27.83
C VAL A 161 -68.23 33.81 -27.33
N PRO A 162 -68.92 34.05 -26.19
CA PRO A 162 -68.99 35.38 -25.58
C PRO A 162 -67.58 35.94 -25.37
N GLN A 163 -67.35 37.19 -25.77
CA GLN A 163 -66.03 37.79 -25.67
C GLN A 163 -65.67 37.94 -24.18
N TRP A 164 -64.49 37.49 -23.76
CA TRP A 164 -64.12 37.37 -22.34
C TRP A 164 -64.25 38.68 -21.55
N TRP A 165 -64.11 39.84 -22.20
CA TRP A 165 -64.30 41.16 -21.57
C TRP A 165 -65.77 41.47 -21.25
N GLU A 166 -66.74 40.93 -22.00
CA GLU A 166 -68.18 41.02 -21.69
C GLU A 166 -68.56 40.11 -20.50
N ALA A 167 -67.84 39.00 -20.32
CA ALA A 167 -67.95 38.15 -19.14
C ALA A 167 -67.28 38.80 -17.91
N LEU A 168 -66.18 39.53 -18.11
CA LEU A 168 -65.47 40.25 -17.05
C LEU A 168 -66.33 41.38 -16.47
N GLU A 169 -67.06 42.12 -17.31
CA GLU A 169 -68.02 43.16 -16.89
C GLU A 169 -69.10 42.63 -15.93
N LYS A 170 -69.57 41.40 -16.17
CA LYS A 170 -70.63 40.75 -15.38
C LYS A 170 -70.13 40.02 -14.13
N SER A 171 -68.86 39.60 -14.11
CA SER A 171 -68.30 38.77 -13.03
C SER A 171 -67.45 39.56 -12.02
N ASP A 172 -66.82 40.67 -12.44
CA ASP A 172 -65.95 41.48 -11.58
C ASP A 172 -65.85 42.94 -12.09
N SER A 173 -66.78 43.80 -11.62
CA SER A 173 -66.90 45.17 -12.11
C SER A 173 -65.70 46.07 -11.78
N GLU A 174 -64.99 45.82 -10.68
CA GLU A 174 -63.78 46.60 -10.32
C GLU A 174 -62.64 46.26 -11.26
N ARG A 175 -62.46 44.97 -11.55
CA ARG A 175 -61.42 44.50 -12.46
C ARG A 175 -61.72 44.88 -13.91
N TYR A 176 -62.99 44.94 -14.30
CA TYR A 176 -63.41 45.50 -15.59
C TYR A 176 -63.12 47.00 -15.71
N LYS A 177 -63.36 47.80 -14.66
CA LYS A 177 -62.97 49.23 -14.66
C LYS A 177 -61.46 49.41 -14.82
N LYS A 178 -60.65 48.61 -14.12
CA LYS A 178 -59.18 48.64 -14.26
C LYS A 178 -58.71 48.25 -15.66
N PHE A 179 -59.37 47.25 -16.26
CA PHE A 179 -59.14 46.87 -17.65
C PHE A 179 -59.41 48.05 -18.62
N GLN A 180 -60.51 48.79 -18.43
CA GLN A 180 -60.83 49.94 -19.28
C GLN A 180 -59.82 51.08 -19.17
N THR A 181 -59.27 51.36 -17.98
CA THR A 181 -58.35 52.48 -17.77
C THR A 181 -56.89 52.18 -18.11
N GLU A 182 -56.36 51.01 -17.77
CA GLU A 182 -54.91 50.75 -17.84
C GLU A 182 -54.48 49.97 -19.09
N PHE A 183 -55.38 49.20 -19.71
CA PHE A 183 -55.01 48.25 -20.76
C PHE A 183 -54.47 48.93 -22.03
N LEU A 184 -55.12 49.99 -22.52
CA LEU A 184 -54.71 50.65 -23.77
C LEU A 184 -53.33 51.32 -23.66
N ASP A 185 -53.02 51.93 -22.52
CA ASP A 185 -51.73 52.58 -22.30
C ASP A 185 -50.59 51.55 -22.30
N ARG A 186 -50.79 50.41 -21.64
CA ARG A 186 -49.78 49.35 -21.63
C ARG A 186 -49.67 48.66 -22.99
N TYR A 187 -50.78 48.40 -23.68
CA TYR A 187 -50.79 47.82 -25.02
C TYR A 187 -50.09 48.71 -26.07
N ARG A 188 -50.18 50.04 -25.94
CA ARG A 188 -49.42 51.00 -26.79
C ARG A 188 -47.93 51.07 -26.45
N SER A 189 -47.53 50.68 -25.23
CA SER A 189 -46.16 50.78 -24.71
C SER A 189 -45.24 49.59 -25.02
N ASP A 190 -45.76 48.53 -25.65
CA ASP A 190 -45.19 47.17 -25.90
C ASP A 190 -43.76 47.13 -26.51
N TYR A 191 -43.16 48.27 -26.86
CA TYR A 191 -41.77 48.40 -27.34
C TYR A 191 -40.84 49.27 -26.48
N ARG A 192 -41.31 49.88 -25.38
CA ARG A 192 -40.55 50.94 -24.68
C ARG A 192 -40.39 50.75 -23.16
N VAL A 193 -41.06 49.79 -22.53
CA VAL A 193 -40.93 49.54 -21.08
C VAL A 193 -40.74 48.04 -20.78
N PRO A 194 -39.69 47.62 -20.05
CA PRO A 194 -39.52 46.24 -19.61
C PRO A 194 -40.70 45.76 -18.74
N GLY A 195 -41.24 44.57 -18.99
CA GLY A 195 -42.41 44.02 -18.27
C GLY A 195 -43.78 44.35 -18.87
N SER A 196 -43.81 44.84 -20.12
CA SER A 196 -45.05 45.20 -20.85
C SER A 196 -45.24 44.40 -22.14
N ALA A 197 -44.54 43.27 -22.29
CA ALA A 197 -44.65 42.41 -23.46
C ALA A 197 -46.03 41.73 -23.52
N ASN A 198 -46.52 41.40 -24.72
CA ASN A 198 -47.78 40.64 -24.89
C ASN A 198 -47.86 39.35 -24.03
N GLU A 199 -46.72 38.71 -23.75
CA GLU A 199 -46.62 37.53 -22.88
C GLU A 199 -46.82 37.85 -21.39
N ASP A 200 -46.44 39.06 -20.95
CA ASP A 200 -46.66 39.54 -19.58
C ASP A 200 -48.10 40.06 -19.40
N LEU A 201 -48.67 40.71 -20.42
CA LEU A 201 -50.08 41.09 -20.43
C LEU A 201 -51.00 39.86 -20.38
N LEU A 202 -50.61 38.75 -21.03
CA LEU A 202 -51.31 37.46 -20.94
C LEU A 202 -51.31 36.89 -19.52
N LYS A 203 -50.30 37.19 -18.68
CA LYS A 203 -50.26 36.77 -17.28
C LYS A 203 -51.15 37.64 -16.39
N GLU A 204 -51.26 38.94 -16.69
CA GLU A 204 -52.13 39.86 -15.94
C GLU A 204 -53.62 39.68 -16.28
N TRP A 205 -53.91 39.32 -17.53
CA TRP A 205 -55.26 39.13 -18.07
C TRP A 205 -55.38 37.75 -18.74
N PRO A 206 -55.24 36.66 -17.96
CA PRO A 206 -55.24 35.29 -18.47
C PRO A 206 -56.55 34.90 -19.16
N GLU A 207 -57.64 35.61 -18.88
CA GLU A 207 -58.96 35.41 -19.48
C GLU A 207 -58.96 35.64 -20.99
N ALA A 208 -57.97 36.38 -21.52
CA ALA A 208 -57.82 36.61 -22.96
C ALA A 208 -57.38 35.36 -23.74
N GLN A 209 -56.73 34.40 -23.06
CA GLN A 209 -56.23 33.11 -23.55
C GLN A 209 -55.25 33.16 -24.75
N THR A 210 -55.28 34.21 -25.57
CA THR A 210 -54.50 34.39 -26.79
C THR A 210 -54.20 35.88 -27.02
N VAL A 211 -53.09 36.15 -27.71
CA VAL A 211 -52.70 37.51 -28.15
C VAL A 211 -53.76 38.15 -29.06
N GLU A 212 -54.51 37.35 -29.79
CA GLU A 212 -55.58 37.80 -30.69
C GLU A 212 -56.80 38.31 -29.91
N GLY A 213 -57.04 37.77 -28.71
CA GLY A 213 -58.03 38.26 -27.75
C GLY A 213 -57.75 39.71 -27.32
N PHE A 214 -56.47 40.07 -27.11
CA PHE A 214 -56.08 41.44 -26.77
C PHE A 214 -56.26 42.44 -27.91
N LYS A 215 -55.97 42.04 -29.15
CA LYS A 215 -56.20 42.90 -30.34
C LYS A 215 -57.67 43.27 -30.50
N SER A 216 -58.56 42.32 -30.21
CA SER A 216 -60.00 42.56 -30.27
C SER A 216 -60.47 43.44 -29.11
N ALA A 217 -59.95 43.22 -27.90
CA ALA A 217 -60.28 44.05 -26.73
C ALA A 217 -59.73 45.50 -26.84
N ALA A 218 -58.57 45.71 -27.46
CA ALA A 218 -58.04 47.04 -27.76
C ALA A 218 -58.91 47.82 -28.75
N ARG A 219 -59.48 47.13 -29.74
CA ARG A 219 -60.45 47.73 -30.67
C ARG A 219 -61.76 48.09 -29.97
N PHE A 220 -62.24 47.22 -29.07
CA PHE A 220 -63.42 47.48 -28.25
C PHE A 220 -63.25 48.74 -27.37
N LEU A 221 -62.07 48.93 -26.79
CA LEU A 221 -61.74 50.12 -25.99
C LEU A 221 -61.43 51.39 -26.81
N GLY A 222 -61.57 51.35 -28.14
CA GLY A 222 -61.50 52.56 -28.99
C GLY A 222 -60.16 52.83 -29.68
N GLU A 223 -59.25 51.85 -29.80
CA GLU A 223 -58.02 52.01 -30.61
C GLU A 223 -58.31 51.87 -32.12
N VAL A 224 -58.15 52.97 -32.88
CA VAL A 224 -58.56 53.07 -34.30
C VAL A 224 -57.37 53.03 -35.28
N ARG A 225 -56.10 53.04 -34.84
CA ARG A 225 -54.96 53.12 -35.78
C ARG A 225 -54.44 51.74 -36.23
N SER A 226 -54.18 51.59 -37.54
CA SER A 226 -53.60 50.37 -38.10
C SER A 226 -52.05 50.39 -38.06
N ARG A 227 -51.45 49.30 -37.58
CA ARG A 227 -49.98 49.09 -37.46
C ARG A 227 -49.16 49.42 -38.74
N PRO A 228 -49.69 49.28 -39.98
CA PRO A 228 -48.97 49.68 -41.21
C PRO A 228 -48.82 51.20 -41.42
N GLU A 229 -49.72 52.03 -40.89
CA GLU A 229 -49.69 53.49 -41.11
C GLU A 229 -48.60 54.18 -40.28
N ILE A 230 -48.20 53.56 -39.16
CA ILE A 230 -47.02 53.96 -38.37
C ILE A 230 -45.70 53.62 -39.09
N VAL A 231 -45.72 52.69 -40.07
CA VAL A 231 -44.52 52.15 -40.74
C VAL A 231 -44.12 52.94 -42.00
N HIS A 232 -45.00 53.76 -42.58
CA HIS A 232 -44.69 54.42 -43.86
C HIS A 232 -43.59 55.50 -43.75
N GLY A 233 -43.42 56.12 -42.58
CA GLY A 233 -42.29 57.03 -42.31
C GLY A 233 -40.92 56.32 -42.17
N TYR A 234 -40.89 55.00 -41.94
CA TYR A 234 -39.64 54.24 -41.73
C TYR A 234 -39.02 53.67 -43.02
N LYS A 235 -39.72 53.71 -44.17
CA LYS A 235 -39.26 53.07 -45.41
C LYS A 235 -38.08 53.77 -46.10
N ILE A 236 -37.92 55.08 -45.92
CA ILE A 236 -36.80 55.84 -46.51
C ILE A 236 -35.50 55.61 -45.70
N ILE A 237 -35.62 55.46 -44.38
CA ILE A 237 -34.51 55.21 -43.44
C ILE A 237 -33.95 53.77 -43.58
N ALA A 238 -34.80 52.79 -43.91
CA ALA A 238 -34.42 51.38 -43.99
C ALA A 238 -33.59 50.99 -45.23
N GLN A 239 -33.68 51.75 -46.33
CA GLN A 239 -32.91 51.45 -47.55
C GLN A 239 -31.45 51.88 -47.41
N VAL A 240 -31.19 53.05 -46.81
CA VAL A 240 -29.84 53.55 -46.52
C VAL A 240 -29.10 52.64 -45.51
N GLY A 241 -29.80 52.11 -44.50
CA GLY A 241 -29.21 51.18 -43.53
C GLY A 241 -28.74 49.86 -44.14
N LYS A 242 -29.42 49.35 -45.17
CA LYS A 242 -29.03 48.10 -45.86
C LYS A 242 -27.77 48.27 -46.71
N ASP A 243 -27.62 49.41 -47.38
CA ASP A 243 -26.43 49.70 -48.19
C ASP A 243 -25.18 49.86 -47.30
N LEU A 244 -25.37 50.48 -46.12
CA LEU A 244 -24.33 50.64 -45.11
C LEU A 244 -23.89 49.29 -44.49
N GLU A 245 -24.84 48.41 -44.15
CA GLU A 245 -24.54 47.07 -43.63
C GLU A 245 -23.73 46.22 -44.61
N LYS A 246 -24.08 46.26 -45.90
CA LYS A 246 -23.38 45.53 -46.96
C LYS A 246 -21.93 46.01 -47.11
N ARG A 247 -21.71 47.32 -47.03
CA ARG A 247 -20.38 47.91 -47.11
C ARG A 247 -19.51 47.58 -45.88
N ILE A 248 -20.08 47.58 -44.68
CA ILE A 248 -19.40 47.15 -43.45
C ILE A 248 -18.99 45.66 -43.55
N GLU A 249 -19.83 44.80 -44.11
CA GLU A 249 -19.54 43.37 -44.28
C GLU A 249 -18.35 43.13 -45.24
N GLU A 250 -18.27 43.88 -46.35
CA GLU A 250 -17.13 43.83 -47.27
C GLU A 250 -15.81 44.24 -46.60
N LEU A 251 -15.83 45.31 -45.79
CA LEU A 251 -14.65 45.83 -45.09
C LEU A 251 -14.18 44.92 -43.94
N VAL A 252 -15.09 44.17 -43.32
CA VAL A 252 -14.74 43.13 -42.33
C VAL A 252 -14.09 41.93 -43.00
N LYS A 253 -14.65 41.43 -44.11
CA LYS A 253 -14.11 40.27 -44.82
C LYS A 253 -12.75 40.53 -45.47
N SER A 254 -12.47 41.77 -45.88
CA SER A 254 -11.17 42.17 -46.43
C SER A 254 -10.07 42.36 -45.35
N GLY A 255 -10.42 42.27 -44.06
CA GLY A 255 -9.50 42.50 -42.94
C GLY A 255 -9.12 43.97 -42.72
N ALA A 256 -9.79 44.91 -43.41
CA ALA A 256 -9.53 46.35 -43.26
C ALA A 256 -9.76 46.84 -41.82
N LEU A 257 -10.73 46.24 -41.12
CA LEU A 257 -11.02 46.56 -39.72
C LEU A 257 -9.84 46.24 -38.78
N ALA A 258 -9.13 45.13 -39.00
CA ALA A 258 -7.95 44.75 -38.22
C ALA A 258 -6.70 45.57 -38.59
N LYS A 259 -6.56 45.99 -39.86
CA LYS A 259 -5.39 46.73 -40.36
C LYS A 259 -5.44 48.24 -40.10
N SER A 260 -6.61 48.87 -40.23
CA SER A 260 -6.75 50.35 -40.23
C SER A 260 -7.43 50.92 -38.99
N GLY A 261 -8.02 50.07 -38.15
CA GLY A 261 -8.63 50.46 -36.87
C GLY A 261 -10.04 51.03 -36.97
N GLU A 262 -10.79 50.93 -35.86
CA GLU A 262 -12.22 51.25 -35.79
C GLU A 262 -12.56 52.71 -36.13
N GLN A 263 -11.66 53.66 -35.82
CA GLN A 263 -11.91 55.09 -36.00
C GLN A 263 -11.84 55.48 -37.48
N LYS A 264 -10.79 55.05 -38.18
CA LYS A 264 -10.54 55.42 -39.57
C LYS A 264 -11.64 54.87 -40.49
N ILE A 265 -12.02 53.60 -40.31
CA ILE A 265 -13.09 52.97 -41.10
C ILE A 265 -14.45 53.64 -40.84
N TYR A 266 -14.71 54.08 -39.61
CA TYR A 266 -15.93 54.83 -39.30
C TYR A 266 -15.96 56.20 -39.98
N ASP A 267 -14.85 56.92 -39.96
CA ASP A 267 -14.74 58.24 -40.59
C ASP A 267 -14.84 58.12 -42.13
N ASP A 268 -14.22 57.10 -42.73
CA ASP A 268 -14.28 56.80 -44.16
C ASP A 268 -15.74 56.47 -44.59
N LEU A 269 -16.46 55.64 -43.84
CA LEU A 269 -17.86 55.32 -44.10
C LEU A 269 -18.79 56.53 -43.90
N ARG A 270 -18.45 57.42 -42.97
CA ARG A 270 -19.24 58.65 -42.74
C ARG A 270 -19.06 59.66 -43.87
N ALA A 271 -17.86 59.74 -44.44
CA ALA A 271 -17.58 60.55 -45.63
C ALA A 271 -18.22 59.95 -46.88
N GLU A 272 -18.16 58.62 -47.06
CA GLU A 272 -18.72 57.90 -48.23
C GLU A 272 -20.27 58.00 -48.30
N PHE A 273 -20.94 58.13 -47.16
CA PHE A 273 -22.41 58.19 -47.08
C PHE A 273 -22.95 59.54 -46.55
N SER A 274 -22.16 60.61 -46.59
CA SER A 274 -22.48 61.93 -45.99
C SER A 274 -23.87 62.45 -46.37
N ASP A 275 -24.22 62.35 -47.65
CA ASP A 275 -25.42 62.96 -48.23
C ASP A 275 -26.69 62.14 -47.94
N LYS A 276 -26.53 60.90 -47.47
CA LYS A 276 -27.62 59.95 -47.17
C LYS A 276 -27.83 59.74 -45.66
N LEU A 277 -26.97 60.32 -44.82
CA LEU A 277 -27.00 60.16 -43.36
C LEU A 277 -27.75 61.29 -42.63
N GLU A 278 -28.22 62.34 -43.32
CA GLU A 278 -29.08 63.36 -42.71
C GLU A 278 -30.37 62.73 -42.15
N GLY A 279 -30.53 62.78 -40.83
CA GLY A 279 -31.65 62.18 -40.10
C GLY A 279 -31.44 60.74 -39.60
N LEU A 280 -30.29 60.12 -39.86
CA LEU A 280 -29.92 58.77 -39.41
C LEU A 280 -28.86 58.81 -38.30
N ASN A 281 -29.14 58.18 -37.16
CA ASN A 281 -28.26 58.23 -35.97
C ASN A 281 -27.06 57.25 -36.08
N PHE A 282 -26.26 57.36 -37.15
CA PHE A 282 -25.07 56.53 -37.39
C PHE A 282 -23.88 57.05 -36.58
N THR A 283 -23.86 56.68 -35.30
CA THR A 283 -22.75 56.98 -34.39
C THR A 283 -21.68 55.90 -34.46
N LYS A 284 -20.44 56.22 -34.05
CA LYS A 284 -19.34 55.25 -33.91
C LYS A 284 -19.74 54.01 -33.10
N ARG A 285 -20.57 54.22 -32.06
CA ARG A 285 -21.12 53.14 -31.24
C ARG A 285 -22.06 52.23 -32.03
N SER A 286 -22.87 52.77 -32.92
CA SER A 286 -23.76 52.00 -33.79
C SER A 286 -22.98 51.20 -34.85
N PHE A 287 -21.90 51.76 -35.40
CA PHE A 287 -20.96 51.09 -36.30
C PHE A 287 -20.29 49.90 -35.63
N ILE A 288 -19.65 50.14 -34.47
CA ILE A 288 -18.99 49.07 -33.69
C ILE A 288 -19.99 47.96 -33.37
N THR A 289 -21.23 48.30 -33.02
CA THR A 289 -22.27 47.30 -32.70
C THR A 289 -22.65 46.45 -33.92
N HIS A 290 -22.76 47.04 -35.12
CA HIS A 290 -23.06 46.30 -36.35
C HIS A 290 -21.87 45.46 -36.81
N ALA A 291 -20.69 46.04 -36.88
CA ALA A 291 -19.47 45.32 -37.22
C ALA A 291 -19.22 44.15 -36.24
N TRP A 292 -19.49 44.32 -34.95
CA TRP A 292 -19.39 43.25 -33.96
C TRP A 292 -20.35 42.08 -34.24
N LYS A 293 -21.59 42.36 -34.66
CA LYS A 293 -22.58 41.32 -35.03
C LYS A 293 -22.18 40.57 -36.29
N ILE A 294 -21.56 41.26 -37.25
CA ILE A 294 -21.08 40.69 -38.51
C ILE A 294 -19.85 39.80 -38.27
N VAL A 295 -18.94 40.24 -37.39
CA VAL A 295 -17.73 39.50 -37.02
C VAL A 295 -18.06 38.24 -36.21
N PHE A 296 -18.83 38.38 -35.13
CA PHE A 296 -19.13 37.27 -34.20
C PHE A 296 -20.45 36.58 -34.51
N VAL A 297 -20.53 36.03 -35.72
CA VAL A 297 -21.64 35.15 -36.12
C VAL A 297 -21.56 33.79 -35.42
N THR A 298 -22.67 33.06 -35.42
CA THR A 298 -22.83 31.76 -34.72
C THR A 298 -21.74 30.75 -35.04
N SER A 299 -21.18 30.77 -36.27
CA SER A 299 -20.08 29.89 -36.68
C SER A 299 -18.77 30.22 -35.95
N VAL A 300 -18.39 31.50 -35.87
CA VAL A 300 -17.16 31.96 -35.19
C VAL A 300 -17.25 31.72 -33.69
N ASP A 301 -18.39 32.04 -33.06
CA ASP A 301 -18.62 31.77 -31.64
C ASP A 301 -18.58 30.27 -31.31
N ARG A 302 -19.08 29.41 -32.20
CA ARG A 302 -19.02 27.96 -32.04
C ARG A 302 -17.57 27.45 -32.09
N GLU A 303 -16.74 27.98 -32.98
CA GLU A 303 -15.32 27.62 -33.05
C GLU A 303 -14.52 28.13 -31.85
N ILE A 304 -14.80 29.34 -31.36
CA ILE A 304 -14.22 29.86 -30.10
C ILE A 304 -14.58 28.95 -28.92
N LYS A 305 -15.88 28.60 -28.76
CA LYS A 305 -16.33 27.66 -27.72
C LYS A 305 -15.69 26.29 -27.84
N ARG A 306 -15.50 25.79 -29.07
CA ARG A 306 -14.84 24.51 -29.34
C ARG A 306 -13.36 24.55 -28.98
N ALA A 307 -12.65 25.62 -29.33
CA ALA A 307 -11.24 25.81 -28.99
C ALA A 307 -11.04 25.92 -27.46
N ILE A 308 -11.92 26.66 -26.77
CA ILE A 308 -11.93 26.75 -25.29
C ILE A 308 -12.23 25.38 -24.67
N ARG A 309 -13.28 24.68 -25.11
CA ARG A 309 -13.67 23.35 -24.61
C ARG A 309 -12.55 22.32 -24.77
N ASN A 310 -11.78 22.44 -25.85
CA ASN A 310 -10.68 21.52 -26.17
C ASN A 310 -9.30 22.00 -25.67
N ARG A 311 -9.24 23.08 -24.87
CA ARG A 311 -8.02 23.67 -24.29
C ARG A 311 -6.90 23.98 -25.32
N ARG A 312 -7.24 24.42 -26.53
CA ARG A 312 -6.23 24.85 -27.52
C ARG A 312 -5.56 26.17 -27.12
N PRO A 313 -4.27 26.39 -27.48
CA PRO A 313 -3.64 27.70 -27.41
C PRO A 313 -4.43 28.69 -28.27
N LEU A 314 -5.03 29.71 -27.64
CA LEU A 314 -5.97 30.60 -28.33
C LEU A 314 -5.28 31.66 -29.19
N ASP A 315 -4.01 31.96 -28.93
CA ASP A 315 -3.19 32.85 -29.77
C ASP A 315 -2.92 32.22 -31.14
N ASP A 316 -2.38 30.99 -31.16
CA ASP A 316 -2.11 30.29 -32.41
C ASP A 316 -3.41 30.09 -33.22
N PHE A 317 -4.50 29.74 -32.54
CA PHE A 317 -5.80 29.57 -33.17
C PHE A 317 -6.37 30.88 -33.73
N TYR A 318 -6.12 32.01 -33.07
CA TYR A 318 -6.51 33.32 -33.55
C TYR A 318 -5.73 33.72 -34.81
N HIS A 319 -4.39 33.65 -34.75
CA HIS A 319 -3.54 34.03 -35.88
C HIS A 319 -3.74 33.14 -37.10
N GLN A 320 -4.05 31.87 -36.90
CA GLN A 320 -4.20 30.90 -37.99
C GLN A 320 -5.53 31.01 -38.75
N TYR A 321 -6.64 31.36 -38.08
CA TYR A 321 -7.98 31.29 -38.70
C TYR A 321 -8.80 32.58 -38.64
N PHE A 322 -8.47 33.53 -37.76
CA PHE A 322 -9.33 34.67 -37.44
C PHE A 322 -8.59 36.02 -37.38
N SER A 323 -7.43 36.12 -38.04
CA SER A 323 -6.58 37.32 -38.07
C SER A 323 -7.21 38.57 -38.71
N TYR A 324 -8.35 38.43 -39.39
CA TYR A 324 -9.15 39.54 -39.91
C TYR A 324 -10.01 40.24 -38.82
N ILE A 325 -10.13 39.63 -37.63
CA ILE A 325 -10.82 40.20 -36.47
C ILE A 325 -9.82 41.02 -35.66
N PRO A 326 -10.14 42.25 -35.21
CA PRO A 326 -9.25 42.98 -34.32
C PRO A 326 -8.97 42.19 -33.02
N GLU A 327 -7.69 42.10 -32.62
CA GLU A 327 -7.25 41.31 -31.48
C GLU A 327 -7.95 41.71 -30.17
N LYS A 328 -8.18 43.02 -30.00
CA LYS A 328 -8.95 43.59 -28.89
C LYS A 328 -10.38 43.01 -28.82
N TRP A 329 -11.01 42.75 -29.96
CA TRP A 329 -12.36 42.18 -30.04
C TRP A 329 -12.34 40.68 -29.78
N TRP A 330 -11.37 39.98 -30.36
CA TRP A 330 -11.12 38.56 -30.11
C TRP A 330 -10.94 38.29 -28.61
N ASN A 331 -10.01 38.99 -27.96
CA ASN A 331 -9.72 38.83 -26.54
C ASN A 331 -10.93 39.14 -25.66
N LYS A 332 -11.72 40.17 -26.00
CA LYS A 332 -12.96 40.50 -25.29
C LYS A 332 -14.04 39.42 -25.47
N ARG A 333 -14.17 38.82 -26.66
CA ARG A 333 -15.14 37.72 -26.91
C ARG A 333 -14.70 36.41 -26.29
N VAL A 334 -13.41 36.09 -26.33
CA VAL A 334 -12.81 34.96 -25.61
C VAL A 334 -13.05 35.10 -24.10
N LYS A 335 -12.82 36.30 -23.52
CA LYS A 335 -13.10 36.58 -22.11
C LYS A 335 -14.57 36.39 -21.75
N PHE A 336 -15.49 36.80 -22.63
CA PHE A 336 -16.93 36.58 -22.48
C PHE A 336 -17.29 35.08 -22.42
N HIS A 337 -16.71 34.25 -23.29
CA HIS A 337 -16.93 32.79 -23.28
C HIS A 337 -16.15 32.06 -22.18
N LYS A 338 -15.04 32.62 -21.68
CA LYS A 338 -14.24 32.02 -20.60
C LYS A 338 -14.88 32.19 -19.22
N GLY A 339 -15.69 33.23 -19.00
CA GLY A 339 -16.32 33.52 -17.70
C GLY A 339 -15.30 33.81 -16.58
N LEU A 340 -15.68 34.60 -15.58
CA LEU A 340 -14.93 34.71 -14.32
C LEU A 340 -15.13 33.43 -13.50
N TRP A 341 -14.47 32.35 -13.91
CA TRP A 341 -14.24 31.23 -13.01
C TRP A 341 -12.84 31.43 -12.45
N LYS A 342 -12.75 31.67 -11.13
CA LYS A 342 -11.59 31.18 -10.39
C LYS A 342 -11.41 29.74 -10.83
N SER A 343 -10.31 29.45 -11.51
CA SER A 343 -9.94 28.09 -11.82
C SER A 343 -9.69 27.37 -10.50
N HIS A 344 -10.73 26.77 -9.92
CA HIS A 344 -10.52 25.46 -9.36
C HIS A 344 -10.14 24.61 -10.57
N ILE A 345 -8.88 24.17 -10.60
CA ILE A 345 -8.47 23.09 -11.46
C ILE A 345 -9.34 21.90 -11.02
N SER A 346 -10.47 21.70 -11.68
CA SER A 346 -11.24 20.48 -11.49
C SER A 346 -10.43 19.37 -12.14
N ALA A 347 -9.91 18.44 -11.34
CA ALA A 347 -9.38 17.19 -11.85
C ALA A 347 -10.49 16.50 -12.64
N THR A 348 -10.40 16.53 -13.98
CA THR A 348 -11.29 15.75 -14.84
C THR A 348 -11.02 14.28 -14.58
N PHE A 349 -11.95 13.61 -13.91
CA PHE A 349 -11.98 12.16 -13.79
C PHE A 349 -11.91 11.54 -15.19
N VAL A 350 -10.87 10.73 -15.45
CA VAL A 350 -10.79 9.85 -16.61
C VAL A 350 -10.97 8.43 -16.11
N ALA A 351 -12.01 7.75 -16.60
CA ALA A 351 -12.39 6.42 -16.17
C ALA A 351 -11.21 5.44 -16.21
N GLY A 352 -11.05 4.62 -15.16
CA GLY A 352 -10.11 3.50 -15.13
C GLY A 352 -8.65 3.84 -14.83
N VAL A 353 -8.34 5.06 -14.39
CA VAL A 353 -6.98 5.46 -13.99
C VAL A 353 -6.93 5.66 -12.47
N GLY A 354 -6.21 4.78 -11.76
CA GLY A 354 -6.07 4.79 -10.29
C GLY A 354 -5.16 5.90 -9.77
N ARG A 355 -5.46 7.14 -10.15
CA ARG A 355 -4.61 8.33 -9.97
C ARG A 355 -4.58 8.78 -8.51
N LEU A 356 -3.39 8.94 -7.93
CA LEU A 356 -3.21 9.73 -6.70
C LEU A 356 -3.06 11.20 -7.09
N ILE A 357 -3.85 12.10 -6.51
CA ILE A 357 -3.83 13.52 -6.89
C ILE A 357 -2.47 14.13 -6.53
N THR A 358 -1.70 14.53 -7.54
CA THR A 358 -0.34 15.11 -7.41
C THR A 358 -0.36 16.64 -7.35
N ASP A 359 -1.53 17.26 -7.40
CA ASP A 359 -1.71 18.71 -7.50
C ASP A 359 -1.23 19.47 -6.24
N GLU A 360 -1.05 18.77 -5.11
CA GLU A 360 -0.53 19.31 -3.85
C GLU A 360 1.01 19.30 -3.73
N LEU A 361 1.71 18.78 -4.75
CA LEU A 361 3.16 18.72 -4.77
C LEU A 361 3.75 20.02 -5.31
N GLY A 362 4.76 20.55 -4.61
CA GLY A 362 5.53 21.71 -5.09
C GLY A 362 6.35 21.40 -6.34
N PRO A 363 6.88 22.44 -7.01
CA PRO A 363 7.61 22.32 -8.28
C PRO A 363 8.87 21.43 -8.20
N ASN A 364 9.42 21.19 -7.00
CA ASN A 364 10.64 20.40 -6.80
C ASN A 364 10.39 18.93 -6.41
N ALA A 365 9.15 18.44 -6.42
CA ALA A 365 8.85 17.06 -5.99
C ALA A 365 9.52 15.97 -6.85
N GLU A 366 9.90 16.31 -8.08
CA GLU A 366 10.68 15.43 -8.97
C GLU A 366 12.14 15.27 -8.58
N ARG A 367 12.66 16.10 -7.67
CA ARG A 367 14.02 16.03 -7.12
C ARG A 367 14.05 15.42 -5.72
N PHE A 368 12.97 14.74 -5.31
CA PHE A 368 12.90 14.13 -3.99
C PHE A 368 13.92 12.99 -3.88
N GLU A 369 14.84 13.09 -2.93
CA GLU A 369 15.82 12.08 -2.58
C GLU A 369 15.75 11.81 -1.08
N PHE A 370 16.02 10.56 -0.70
CA PHE A 370 16.21 10.24 0.71
C PHE A 370 17.56 10.80 1.18
N PRO A 371 17.69 11.15 2.46
CA PRO A 371 18.99 11.49 3.02
C PRO A 371 19.98 10.33 2.82
N VAL A 372 21.25 10.66 2.60
CA VAL A 372 22.33 9.66 2.57
C VAL A 372 22.32 8.93 3.92
N ASN A 373 22.29 7.61 3.85
CA ASN A 373 22.29 6.75 5.02
C ASN A 373 23.08 5.49 4.73
N ASP A 374 24.23 5.37 5.37
CA ASP A 374 25.13 4.24 5.29
C ASP A 374 25.78 4.00 6.68
N TYR A 375 26.70 3.04 6.77
CA TYR A 375 27.37 2.71 8.04
C TYR A 375 28.15 3.89 8.63
N HIS A 376 28.75 4.74 7.79
CA HIS A 376 29.54 5.90 8.20
C HIS A 376 28.67 7.15 8.42
N HIS A 377 27.50 7.21 7.79
CA HIS A 377 26.51 8.27 7.92
C HIS A 377 25.16 7.75 8.46
N PRO A 378 25.13 7.16 9.67
CA PRO A 378 23.89 6.63 10.26
C PRO A 378 22.98 7.76 10.74
N VAL A 379 21.67 7.48 10.85
CA VAL A 379 20.74 8.41 11.51
C VAL A 379 20.99 8.38 13.02
N GLU A 380 21.43 9.50 13.57
CA GLU A 380 21.72 9.61 14.99
C GLU A 380 20.44 9.81 15.82
N ILE A 381 20.37 9.08 16.94
CA ILE A 381 19.33 9.16 17.96
C ILE A 381 20.02 9.50 19.27
N SER A 382 19.67 10.66 19.83
CA SER A 382 20.13 11.05 21.18
C SER A 382 19.44 10.16 22.21
N ALA A 383 20.23 9.42 22.98
CA ALA A 383 19.77 8.52 24.02
C ALA A 383 20.81 8.43 25.15
N ASP A 384 20.35 8.09 26.35
CA ASP A 384 21.20 7.84 27.52
C ASP A 384 22.03 6.55 27.34
N THR A 385 22.83 6.17 28.35
CA THR A 385 23.57 4.88 28.34
C THR A 385 22.65 3.66 28.24
N ASP A 386 21.49 3.73 28.90
CA ASP A 386 20.45 2.72 28.83
C ASP A 386 19.32 3.23 27.94
N TRP A 387 18.92 2.46 26.93
CA TRP A 387 17.91 2.87 25.97
C TRP A 387 17.11 1.70 25.42
N SER A 388 15.97 2.01 24.81
CA SER A 388 15.14 1.02 24.11
C SER A 388 14.52 1.58 22.84
N ILE A 389 14.45 0.75 21.80
CA ILE A 389 13.93 1.04 20.47
C ILE A 389 13.07 -0.15 20.02
N PRO A 390 11.74 0.00 19.99
CA PRO A 390 10.84 -0.95 19.36
C PRO A 390 10.91 -0.85 17.83
N ILE A 391 11.07 -2.00 17.19
CA ILE A 391 11.01 -2.20 15.75
C ILE A 391 9.69 -2.92 15.46
N ILE A 392 8.75 -2.19 14.88
CA ILE A 392 7.42 -2.67 14.52
C ILE A 392 7.45 -3.01 13.02
N ASN A 393 7.65 -4.29 12.72
CA ASN A 393 7.70 -4.81 11.36
C ASN A 393 6.34 -5.38 10.96
N GLY A 394 5.87 -5.08 9.75
CA GLY A 394 4.80 -5.84 9.12
C GLY A 394 3.45 -5.70 9.81
N ALA A 395 3.01 -4.47 10.09
CA ALA A 395 1.66 -4.22 10.62
C ALA A 395 0.56 -4.35 9.53
N HIS A 396 0.93 -4.24 8.25
CA HIS A 396 0.09 -4.52 7.08
C HIS A 396 -1.30 -3.86 7.10
N ILE A 397 -1.38 -2.58 7.47
CA ILE A 397 -2.63 -1.83 7.47
C ILE A 397 -3.25 -1.86 6.07
N GLY A 398 -4.48 -2.37 6.00
CA GLY A 398 -5.20 -2.69 4.77
C GLY A 398 -5.73 -4.13 4.72
N ILE A 399 -5.19 -5.02 5.57
CA ILE A 399 -5.81 -6.33 5.85
C ILE A 399 -6.94 -6.20 6.89
N ILE A 400 -7.75 -7.25 7.04
CA ILE A 400 -8.75 -7.36 8.10
C ILE A 400 -8.10 -7.31 9.49
N TYR A 401 -8.72 -6.60 10.44
CA TYR A 401 -8.24 -6.42 11.81
C TYR A 401 -9.41 -6.46 12.79
N ASP A 402 -9.14 -6.70 14.07
CA ASP A 402 -10.18 -6.67 15.11
C ASP A 402 -10.90 -5.31 15.10
N PRO A 403 -12.24 -5.27 14.95
CA PRO A 403 -13.00 -4.03 14.99
C PRO A 403 -12.75 -3.17 16.25
N ASN A 404 -12.34 -3.79 17.36
CA ASN A 404 -11.90 -3.09 18.55
C ASN A 404 -10.52 -2.45 18.34
N ILE A 405 -10.53 -1.13 18.17
CA ILE A 405 -9.32 -0.33 18.00
C ILE A 405 -8.37 -0.42 19.21
N GLU A 406 -8.84 -0.78 20.40
CA GLU A 406 -7.97 -0.98 21.58
C GLU A 406 -7.12 -2.25 21.48
N ASP A 407 -7.61 -3.26 20.76
CA ASP A 407 -6.91 -4.52 20.54
C ASP A 407 -5.96 -4.50 19.34
N ASN A 408 -6.04 -3.44 18.50
CA ASN A 408 -5.17 -3.28 17.34
C ASN A 408 -3.67 -3.38 17.71
N PRO A 409 -2.91 -4.33 17.13
CA PRO A 409 -1.51 -4.57 17.48
C PRO A 409 -0.60 -3.35 17.32
N LEU A 410 -0.73 -2.60 16.23
CA LEU A 410 0.08 -1.40 15.98
C LEU A 410 -0.19 -0.32 17.03
N ARG A 411 -1.46 -0.06 17.34
CA ARG A 411 -1.81 0.91 18.39
C ARG A 411 -1.26 0.51 19.75
N ARG A 412 -1.41 -0.77 20.12
CA ARG A 412 -0.89 -1.32 21.37
C ARG A 412 0.63 -1.23 21.43
N ALA A 413 1.33 -1.49 20.33
CA ALA A 413 2.78 -1.35 20.23
C ALA A 413 3.23 0.11 20.43
N LEU A 414 2.56 1.08 19.81
CA LEU A 414 2.84 2.51 19.99
C LEU A 414 2.56 2.97 21.44
N SER A 415 1.47 2.50 22.05
CA SER A 415 1.14 2.80 23.44
C SER A 415 2.15 2.18 24.41
N ASP A 416 2.58 0.94 24.18
CA ASP A 416 3.63 0.26 24.95
C ASP A 416 4.96 1.03 24.87
N SER A 417 5.33 1.46 23.66
CA SER A 417 6.52 2.29 23.40
C SER A 417 6.50 3.59 24.20
N ARG A 418 5.34 4.24 24.28
CA ARG A 418 5.14 5.46 25.11
C ARG A 418 5.32 5.13 26.58
N LYS A 419 4.67 4.07 27.08
CA LYS A 419 4.71 3.69 28.51
C LYS A 419 6.12 3.33 28.96
N ARG A 420 6.94 2.76 28.06
CA ARG A 420 8.37 2.45 28.26
C ARG A 420 9.31 3.65 28.11
N LYS A 421 8.83 4.79 27.61
CA LYS A 421 9.66 5.96 27.25
C LYS A 421 10.76 5.58 26.25
N ALA A 422 10.40 4.82 25.20
CA ALA A 422 11.34 4.45 24.15
C ALA A 422 11.99 5.69 23.50
N ALA A 423 13.27 5.57 23.11
CA ALA A 423 14.04 6.68 22.53
C ALA A 423 13.50 7.09 21.15
N THR A 424 13.10 6.09 20.35
CA THR A 424 12.44 6.26 19.06
C THR A 424 11.60 5.02 18.75
N VAL A 425 10.64 5.12 17.84
CA VAL A 425 9.96 3.96 17.25
C VAL A 425 10.41 3.80 15.80
N VAL A 426 10.65 2.56 15.37
CA VAL A 426 10.91 2.23 13.96
C VAL A 426 9.73 1.46 13.39
N LEU A 427 9.19 1.93 12.27
CA LEU A 427 8.16 1.26 11.48
C LEU A 427 8.77 0.70 10.18
N THR A 428 8.36 -0.50 9.78
CA THR A 428 8.69 -1.10 8.47
C THR A 428 7.51 -1.94 7.96
N ASN A 429 7.35 -2.05 6.64
CA ASN A 429 6.27 -2.83 5.99
C ASN A 429 4.88 -2.53 6.59
N LEU A 430 4.50 -1.25 6.58
CA LEU A 430 3.34 -0.76 7.32
C LEU A 430 2.02 -1.02 6.57
N ILE A 431 2.05 -1.03 5.24
CA ILE A 431 0.83 -1.01 4.40
C ILE A 431 0.76 -2.28 3.56
N ASP A 432 -0.42 -2.93 3.55
CA ASP A 432 -0.77 -3.92 2.53
C ASP A 432 -1.95 -3.41 1.69
N LEU A 433 -1.65 -3.06 0.44
CA LEU A 433 -2.65 -2.69 -0.54
C LEU A 433 -2.41 -3.44 -1.84
N TYR A 434 -3.42 -4.19 -2.28
CA TYR A 434 -3.34 -4.87 -3.56
C TYR A 434 -3.57 -3.91 -4.73
N VAL A 435 -2.52 -3.67 -5.53
CA VAL A 435 -2.53 -2.69 -6.64
C VAL A 435 -2.47 -3.31 -8.04
N LYS A 436 -2.13 -4.60 -8.20
CA LYS A 436 -1.99 -5.20 -9.53
C LYS A 436 -3.36 -5.35 -10.23
N LYS A 437 -3.41 -4.94 -11.51
CA LYS A 437 -4.63 -4.87 -12.33
C LYS A 437 -5.09 -6.22 -12.92
N THR A 438 -4.21 -7.21 -13.00
CA THR A 438 -4.44 -8.50 -13.69
C THR A 438 -4.21 -9.69 -12.75
N ALA A 439 -5.10 -9.90 -11.77
CA ALA A 439 -5.06 -11.13 -10.96
C ALA A 439 -6.11 -12.19 -11.37
N GLY A 440 -7.04 -11.87 -12.29
CA GLY A 440 -8.16 -12.74 -12.63
C GLY A 440 -8.91 -13.20 -11.37
N VAL A 441 -9.10 -14.51 -11.23
CA VAL A 441 -9.74 -15.14 -10.05
C VAL A 441 -8.97 -14.86 -8.75
N GLY A 442 -7.67 -14.55 -8.81
CA GLY A 442 -6.85 -14.24 -7.64
C GLY A 442 -7.33 -13.02 -6.84
N HIS A 443 -8.05 -12.07 -7.45
CA HIS A 443 -8.67 -10.96 -6.71
C HIS A 443 -9.77 -11.45 -5.77
N ILE A 444 -10.56 -12.43 -6.21
CA ILE A 444 -11.68 -12.99 -5.44
C ILE A 444 -11.13 -13.71 -4.20
N TYR A 445 -10.09 -14.53 -4.35
CA TYR A 445 -9.48 -15.24 -3.21
C TYR A 445 -8.78 -14.31 -2.21
N ARG A 446 -8.37 -13.11 -2.61
CA ARG A 446 -7.70 -12.14 -1.73
C ARG A 446 -8.66 -11.17 -1.06
N ALA A 447 -9.87 -11.00 -1.60
CA ALA A 447 -10.87 -10.10 -1.04
C ALA A 447 -11.18 -10.37 0.44
N PRO A 448 -11.30 -11.63 0.92
CA PRO A 448 -11.53 -11.93 2.34
C PRO A 448 -10.44 -11.43 3.30
N VAL A 449 -9.20 -11.25 2.80
CA VAL A 449 -8.08 -10.78 3.61
C VAL A 449 -8.07 -9.25 3.69
N SER A 450 -8.75 -8.54 2.78
CA SER A 450 -8.75 -7.07 2.78
C SER A 450 -9.72 -6.52 3.83
N GLY A 451 -9.22 -5.65 4.70
CA GLY A 451 -10.02 -4.92 5.70
C GLY A 451 -10.53 -3.57 5.21
N LEU A 452 -10.47 -3.33 3.89
CA LEU A 452 -10.86 -2.06 3.30
C LEU A 452 -12.35 -2.06 2.98
N HIS A 453 -13.08 -1.16 3.63
CA HIS A 453 -14.48 -0.91 3.33
C HIS A 453 -14.62 0.27 2.37
N VAL A 454 -15.67 0.22 1.54
CA VAL A 454 -16.02 1.35 0.68
C VAL A 454 -16.56 2.49 1.54
N LYS A 455 -15.93 3.65 1.46
CA LYS A 455 -16.41 4.90 2.06
C LYS A 455 -16.83 5.86 0.97
N LEU A 456 -18.08 6.31 1.03
CA LEU A 456 -18.68 7.19 0.03
C LEU A 456 -17.91 8.51 -0.11
N GLU A 457 -17.39 9.04 1.00
CA GLU A 457 -16.61 10.29 1.02
C GLU A 457 -15.32 10.21 0.19
N HIS A 458 -14.73 9.03 0.06
CA HIS A 458 -13.53 8.79 -0.75
C HIS A 458 -13.83 8.61 -2.25
N LEU A 459 -15.11 8.49 -2.63
CA LEU A 459 -15.54 8.34 -4.02
C LEU A 459 -15.82 9.72 -4.66
N PRO A 460 -15.75 9.83 -6.00
CA PRO A 460 -16.13 11.03 -6.73
C PRO A 460 -17.57 11.45 -6.40
N GLU A 461 -17.80 12.74 -6.15
CA GLU A 461 -19.09 13.29 -5.72
C GLU A 461 -20.25 12.86 -6.64
N SER A 462 -20.04 12.87 -7.96
CA SER A 462 -21.03 12.45 -8.95
C SER A 462 -21.41 10.97 -8.90
N TYR A 463 -20.62 10.11 -8.24
CA TYR A 463 -20.85 8.66 -8.13
C TYR A 463 -21.33 8.26 -6.72
N ARG A 464 -21.33 9.18 -5.74
CA ARG A 464 -21.65 8.85 -4.35
C ARG A 464 -23.08 8.37 -4.17
N GLU A 465 -24.05 9.00 -4.83
CA GLU A 465 -25.47 8.62 -4.75
C GLU A 465 -25.71 7.22 -5.34
N GLU A 466 -25.09 6.93 -6.49
CA GLU A 466 -25.17 5.63 -7.14
C GLU A 466 -24.51 4.53 -6.28
N ALA A 467 -23.30 4.78 -5.77
CA ALA A 467 -22.63 3.85 -4.87
C ALA A 467 -23.42 3.62 -3.58
N ALA A 468 -24.01 4.67 -3.00
CA ALA A 468 -24.87 4.57 -1.82
C ALA A 468 -26.12 3.72 -2.08
N ARG A 469 -26.75 3.88 -3.26
CA ARG A 469 -27.87 3.06 -3.71
C ARG A 469 -27.44 1.59 -3.82
N ILE A 470 -26.36 1.29 -4.53
CA ILE A 470 -25.87 -0.09 -4.71
C ILE A 470 -25.53 -0.74 -3.36
N MET A 471 -24.86 -0.01 -2.45
CA MET A 471 -24.51 -0.54 -1.13
C MET A 471 -25.74 -0.84 -0.25
N ARG A 472 -26.79 -0.03 -0.36
CA ARG A 472 -28.05 -0.17 0.38
C ARG A 472 -28.93 -1.28 -0.21
N ASP A 473 -29.17 -1.22 -1.51
CA ASP A 473 -30.17 -2.06 -2.20
C ASP A 473 -29.58 -3.42 -2.61
N ARG A 474 -28.24 -3.53 -2.69
CA ARG A 474 -27.47 -4.74 -3.06
C ARG A 474 -28.04 -5.49 -4.28
N PRO A 475 -28.24 -4.80 -5.43
CA PRO A 475 -28.73 -5.43 -6.65
C PRO A 475 -27.74 -6.49 -7.16
N ASN A 476 -28.24 -7.56 -7.78
CA ASN A 476 -27.42 -8.68 -8.25
C ASN A 476 -26.62 -8.37 -9.54
N ASP A 477 -27.02 -7.34 -10.28
CA ASP A 477 -26.50 -6.97 -11.59
C ASP A 477 -25.61 -5.72 -11.55
N GLU A 478 -25.39 -5.13 -10.38
CA GLU A 478 -24.56 -3.92 -10.23
C GLU A 478 -23.50 -4.07 -9.13
N VAL A 479 -22.37 -3.39 -9.31
CA VAL A 479 -21.22 -3.45 -8.38
C VAL A 479 -20.66 -2.06 -8.11
N VAL A 480 -20.09 -1.89 -6.92
CA VAL A 480 -19.44 -0.63 -6.54
C VAL A 480 -17.99 -0.60 -7.04
N TYR A 481 -17.64 0.46 -7.77
CA TYR A 481 -16.28 0.65 -8.28
C TYR A 481 -15.46 1.54 -7.36
N GLN A 482 -14.32 1.02 -6.88
CA GLN A 482 -13.37 1.76 -6.05
C GLN A 482 -12.00 1.84 -6.74
N ASN A 483 -11.44 3.04 -6.84
CA ASN A 483 -10.10 3.26 -7.40
C ASN A 483 -9.01 3.11 -6.33
N ILE A 484 -7.74 3.01 -6.76
CA ILE A 484 -6.58 2.87 -5.86
C ILE A 484 -6.50 4.05 -4.87
N ALA A 485 -6.83 5.27 -5.31
CA ALA A 485 -6.79 6.45 -4.46
C ALA A 485 -7.77 6.37 -3.28
N ALA A 486 -9.03 5.97 -3.53
CA ALA A 486 -10.03 5.79 -2.50
C ALA A 486 -9.63 4.71 -1.49
N ARG A 487 -8.97 3.64 -1.95
CA ARG A 487 -8.42 2.58 -1.09
C ARG A 487 -7.25 3.08 -0.25
N PHE A 488 -6.34 3.85 -0.84
CA PHE A 488 -5.20 4.44 -0.14
C PHE A 488 -5.64 5.46 0.91
N LEU A 489 -6.64 6.30 0.60
CA LEU A 489 -7.24 7.22 1.58
C LEU A 489 -7.84 6.46 2.78
N GLY A 490 -8.51 5.33 2.54
CA GLY A 490 -8.99 4.47 3.62
C GLY A 490 -7.88 3.94 4.54
N ILE A 491 -6.70 3.64 3.99
CA ILE A 491 -5.53 3.22 4.77
C ILE A 491 -4.97 4.39 5.59
N LEU A 492 -4.84 5.57 4.97
CA LEU A 492 -4.37 6.77 5.65
C LEU A 492 -5.29 7.15 6.82
N GLU A 493 -6.61 7.07 6.65
CA GLU A 493 -7.54 7.32 7.75
C GLU A 493 -7.45 6.28 8.87
N ALA A 494 -7.25 5.00 8.52
CA ALA A 494 -7.01 3.95 9.51
C ALA A 494 -5.72 4.21 10.30
N LEU A 495 -4.64 4.61 9.63
CA LEU A 495 -3.38 5.01 10.25
C LEU A 495 -3.55 6.22 11.16
N ASP A 496 -4.32 7.24 10.73
CA ASP A 496 -4.61 8.42 11.55
C ASP A 496 -5.29 8.00 12.86
N LYS A 497 -6.31 7.15 12.76
CA LYS A 497 -7.05 6.63 13.92
C LYS A 497 -6.19 5.77 14.86
N ILE A 498 -5.27 4.96 14.32
CA ILE A 498 -4.38 4.10 15.09
C ILE A 498 -3.29 4.92 15.80
N CYS A 499 -2.75 5.93 15.13
CA CYS A 499 -1.62 6.73 15.62
C CYS A 499 -2.05 7.86 16.58
N HIS A 500 -3.34 8.14 16.73
CA HIS A 500 -3.89 9.16 17.61
C HIS A 500 -4.73 8.59 18.76
N ARG A 501 -4.63 9.21 19.93
CA ARG A 501 -5.49 8.86 21.06
C ARG A 501 -6.90 9.45 20.89
N PRO A 502 -7.94 8.73 21.36
CA PRO A 502 -9.32 9.22 21.34
C PRO A 502 -9.47 10.60 21.99
N LYS A 503 -10.47 11.37 21.52
CA LYS A 503 -10.85 12.69 22.07
C LYS A 503 -9.73 13.73 22.06
N LYS A 504 -8.85 13.71 21.04
CA LYS A 504 -7.75 14.67 20.86
C LYS A 504 -6.74 14.71 22.02
N LYS A 505 -6.53 13.59 22.72
CA LYS A 505 -5.51 13.48 23.79
C LYS A 505 -4.05 13.48 23.27
N GLY A 506 -3.83 13.83 22.00
CA GLY A 506 -2.53 13.83 21.34
C GLY A 506 -2.16 12.50 20.68
N PRO A 507 -0.92 12.34 20.21
CA PRO A 507 -0.45 11.12 19.54
C PRO A 507 -0.44 9.91 20.49
N GLU A 508 -0.54 8.70 19.94
CA GLU A 508 -0.39 7.45 20.68
C GLU A 508 1.06 7.30 21.18
N PHE A 509 2.05 7.58 20.32
CA PHE A 509 3.45 7.74 20.70
C PHE A 509 3.93 9.19 20.47
N PRO A 510 4.32 9.94 21.52
CA PRO A 510 4.71 11.34 21.40
C PRO A 510 6.17 11.56 20.98
N GLY A 511 7.02 10.53 20.96
CA GLY A 511 8.42 10.64 20.57
C GLY A 511 8.62 10.61 19.04
N ARG A 512 9.89 10.51 18.62
CA ARG A 512 10.27 10.42 17.20
C ARG A 512 9.86 9.07 16.60
N VAL A 513 9.26 9.09 15.42
CA VAL A 513 8.93 7.88 14.64
C VAL A 513 9.77 7.89 13.37
N LEU A 514 10.47 6.80 13.10
CA LEU A 514 11.24 6.58 11.88
C LEU A 514 10.54 5.54 11.03
N TYR A 515 10.40 5.82 9.74
CA TYR A 515 9.76 4.91 8.81
C TYR A 515 10.67 4.64 7.61
N ALA A 516 10.84 3.36 7.27
CA ALA A 516 11.48 2.93 6.05
C ALA A 516 10.52 2.15 5.16
N LEU A 517 10.48 2.54 3.89
CA LEU A 517 9.57 1.94 2.91
C LEU A 517 10.02 0.52 2.55
N GLY A 518 9.08 -0.41 2.54
CA GLY A 518 9.29 -1.79 2.13
C GLY A 518 8.84 -2.06 0.70
N TYR A 519 8.80 -3.35 0.37
CA TYR A 519 8.45 -3.83 -0.97
C TYR A 519 7.03 -3.43 -1.40
N LYS A 520 6.06 -3.53 -0.49
CA LYS A 520 4.64 -3.24 -0.77
C LYS A 520 4.38 -1.76 -1.01
N GLU A 521 5.04 -0.89 -0.25
CA GLU A 521 4.94 0.55 -0.45
C GLU A 521 5.61 0.98 -1.75
N GLU A 522 6.76 0.40 -2.09
CA GLU A 522 7.39 0.62 -3.39
C GLU A 522 6.48 0.15 -4.54
N GLU A 523 5.85 -1.01 -4.42
CA GLU A 523 4.90 -1.52 -5.42
C GLU A 523 3.73 -0.55 -5.63
N LEU A 524 3.15 -0.02 -4.54
CA LEU A 524 2.10 0.99 -4.58
C LEU A 524 2.56 2.30 -5.26
N ILE A 525 3.74 2.81 -4.92
CA ILE A 525 4.30 4.02 -5.54
C ILE A 525 4.50 3.82 -7.05
N ASN A 526 5.02 2.67 -7.46
CA ASN A 526 5.26 2.35 -8.86
C ASN A 526 3.95 2.22 -9.66
N GLU A 527 2.92 1.55 -9.12
CA GLU A 527 1.63 1.44 -9.83
C GLU A 527 0.87 2.78 -9.86
N ALA A 528 1.02 3.62 -8.83
CA ALA A 528 0.49 4.99 -8.86
C ALA A 528 1.18 5.82 -9.94
N ALA A 529 2.50 5.73 -10.10
CA ALA A 529 3.24 6.41 -11.16
C ALA A 529 2.85 5.92 -12.56
N ASN A 530 2.69 4.59 -12.73
CA ASN A 530 2.20 3.99 -13.96
C ASN A 530 0.77 4.46 -14.30
N SER A 531 -0.08 4.61 -13.29
CA SER A 531 -1.43 5.16 -13.45
C SER A 531 -1.39 6.64 -13.88
N GLU A 532 -0.52 7.47 -13.30
CA GLU A 532 -0.36 8.87 -13.72
C GLU A 532 0.09 8.98 -15.19
N LEU A 533 1.04 8.14 -15.62
CA LEU A 533 1.48 8.11 -17.02
C LEU A 533 0.38 7.68 -17.97
N ARG A 534 -0.43 6.67 -17.60
CA ARG A 534 -1.61 6.27 -18.37
C ARG A 534 -2.60 7.40 -18.53
N TYR A 535 -2.82 8.17 -17.48
CA TYR A 535 -3.69 9.35 -17.53
C TYR A 535 -3.18 10.38 -18.53
N ILE A 536 -1.91 10.79 -18.41
CA ILE A 536 -1.27 11.76 -19.30
C ILE A 536 -1.32 11.28 -20.75
N ASN A 537 -0.99 10.01 -21.01
CA ASN A 537 -1.03 9.43 -22.35
C ASN A 537 -2.45 9.44 -22.94
N THR A 538 -3.45 9.07 -22.13
CA THR A 538 -4.86 9.07 -22.55
C THR A 538 -5.35 10.48 -22.88
N LEU A 539 -4.96 11.49 -22.09
CA LEU A 539 -5.27 12.88 -22.39
C LEU A 539 -4.67 13.32 -23.72
N LYS A 540 -3.40 12.97 -23.98
CA LYS A 540 -2.73 13.29 -25.24
C LYS A 540 -3.39 12.61 -26.43
N GLN A 541 -3.75 11.34 -26.32
CA GLN A 541 -4.50 10.61 -27.35
C GLN A 541 -5.85 11.27 -27.64
N ASN A 542 -6.60 11.66 -26.61
CA ASN A 542 -7.89 12.32 -26.76
C ASN A 542 -7.76 13.69 -27.44
N GLN A 543 -6.72 14.45 -27.11
CA GLN A 543 -6.39 15.71 -27.79
C GLN A 543 -6.13 15.46 -29.28
N LEU A 544 -5.20 14.55 -29.62
CA LEU A 544 -4.85 14.23 -31.01
C LEU A 544 -6.05 13.74 -31.82
N ARG A 545 -6.89 12.86 -31.25
CA ARG A 545 -8.14 12.40 -31.90
C ARG A 545 -9.14 13.53 -32.14
N ALA A 546 -9.27 14.46 -31.20
CA ALA A 546 -10.13 15.63 -31.37
C ALA A 546 -9.61 16.55 -32.49
N GLU A 547 -8.28 16.70 -32.61
CA GLU A 547 -7.65 17.44 -33.70
C GLU A 547 -7.84 16.75 -35.05
N MET A 548 -7.62 15.42 -35.14
CA MET A 548 -7.88 14.64 -36.35
C MET A 548 -9.34 14.79 -36.80
N LYS A 549 -10.30 14.78 -35.87
CA LYS A 549 -11.71 15.02 -36.22
C LYS A 549 -11.94 16.41 -36.83
N ILE A 550 -11.21 17.44 -36.39
CA ILE A 550 -11.29 18.79 -36.99
C ILE A 550 -10.68 18.78 -38.39
N VAL A 551 -9.48 18.20 -38.54
CA VAL A 551 -8.78 18.08 -39.84
C VAL A 551 -9.62 17.31 -40.86
N ASN A 552 -10.21 16.18 -40.48
CA ASN A 552 -11.08 15.39 -41.38
C ASN A 552 -12.30 16.20 -41.86
N ASN A 553 -12.86 17.07 -41.02
CA ASN A 553 -13.96 17.94 -41.47
C ASN A 553 -13.48 19.03 -42.44
N ARG A 554 -12.23 19.49 -42.31
CA ARG A 554 -11.62 20.47 -43.21
C ARG A 554 -11.22 19.85 -44.55
N ILE A 555 -10.68 18.64 -44.56
CA ILE A 555 -10.46 17.83 -45.77
C ILE A 555 -11.79 17.69 -46.52
N ALA A 556 -12.85 17.21 -45.84
CA ALA A 556 -14.17 17.04 -46.45
C ALA A 556 -14.83 18.37 -46.90
N GLN A 557 -14.36 19.52 -46.42
CA GLN A 557 -14.81 20.84 -46.87
C GLN A 557 -14.02 21.28 -48.11
N ALA A 558 -12.69 21.17 -48.08
CA ALA A 558 -11.81 21.48 -49.21
C ALA A 558 -12.12 20.60 -50.44
N GLU A 559 -12.44 19.31 -50.23
CA GLU A 559 -12.91 18.39 -51.29
C GLU A 559 -14.22 18.87 -51.93
N ARG A 560 -15.13 19.49 -51.16
CA ARG A 560 -16.40 20.03 -51.68
C ARG A 560 -16.22 21.36 -52.40
N GLU A 561 -15.24 22.15 -51.97
CA GLU A 561 -14.95 23.48 -52.51
C GLU A 561 -13.99 23.41 -53.72
N GLY A 562 -13.32 22.27 -53.95
CA GLY A 562 -12.40 22.06 -55.06
C GLY A 562 -11.03 22.75 -54.88
N ASP A 563 -10.67 23.10 -53.65
CA ASP A 563 -9.40 23.77 -53.32
C ASP A 563 -8.30 22.72 -53.08
N PHE A 564 -7.61 22.35 -54.15
CA PHE A 564 -6.54 21.34 -54.13
C PHE A 564 -5.33 21.74 -53.26
N ILE A 565 -5.08 23.04 -53.06
CA ILE A 565 -3.97 23.52 -52.24
C ILE A 565 -4.32 23.34 -50.76
N GLU A 566 -5.53 23.71 -50.37
CA GLU A 566 -5.99 23.52 -48.99
C GLU A 566 -6.14 22.02 -48.65
N LEU A 567 -6.60 21.21 -49.61
CA LEU A 567 -6.73 19.76 -49.46
C LEU A 567 -5.38 19.10 -49.11
N SER A 568 -4.34 19.33 -49.93
CA SER A 568 -3.01 18.75 -49.72
C SER A 568 -2.39 19.18 -48.38
N ARG A 569 -2.62 20.43 -47.96
CA ARG A 569 -2.18 20.94 -46.66
C ARG A 569 -2.84 20.19 -45.49
N TRP A 570 -4.15 19.95 -45.57
CA TRP A 570 -4.87 19.26 -44.51
C TRP A 570 -4.59 17.75 -44.48
N GLU A 571 -4.34 17.13 -45.63
CA GLU A 571 -3.90 15.73 -45.74
C GLU A 571 -2.52 15.52 -45.09
N MET A 572 -1.53 16.39 -45.37
CA MET A 572 -0.24 16.35 -44.68
C MET A 572 -0.41 16.48 -43.16
N ARG A 573 -1.27 17.41 -42.70
CA ARG A 573 -1.54 17.57 -41.27
C ARG A 573 -2.25 16.36 -40.65
N GLN A 574 -3.11 15.68 -41.41
CA GLN A 574 -3.75 14.44 -40.97
C GLN A 574 -2.72 13.33 -40.79
N GLN A 575 -1.78 13.21 -41.72
CA GLN A 575 -0.69 12.25 -41.64
C GLN A 575 0.21 12.52 -40.43
N GLU A 576 0.64 13.77 -40.21
CA GLU A 576 1.41 14.17 -39.01
C GLU A 576 0.69 13.81 -37.70
N LEU A 577 -0.63 14.08 -37.62
CA LEU A 577 -1.42 13.75 -36.43
C LEU A 577 -1.59 12.24 -36.24
N SER A 578 -1.69 11.49 -37.33
CA SER A 578 -1.76 10.03 -37.31
C SER A 578 -0.44 9.43 -36.82
N GLU A 579 0.70 9.94 -37.28
CA GLU A 579 2.03 9.55 -36.82
C GLU A 579 2.22 9.87 -35.33
N GLN A 580 1.86 11.08 -34.89
CA GLN A 580 1.89 11.44 -33.47
C GLN A 580 0.99 10.55 -32.62
N LEU A 581 -0.20 10.19 -33.11
CA LEU A 581 -1.10 9.28 -32.39
C LEU A 581 -0.51 7.87 -32.29
N ALA A 582 0.12 7.38 -33.36
CA ALA A 582 0.81 6.09 -33.37
C ALA A 582 2.00 6.04 -32.37
N LEU A 583 2.67 7.18 -32.13
CA LEU A 583 3.75 7.27 -31.13
C LEU A 583 3.23 7.28 -29.68
N THR A 584 1.99 7.72 -29.44
CA THR A 584 1.38 7.82 -28.09
C THR A 584 0.93 6.46 -27.51
N ILE A 585 1.81 5.47 -27.51
CA ILE A 585 1.62 4.17 -26.86
C ILE A 585 2.31 4.22 -25.50
N LEU A 586 1.68 3.70 -24.45
CA LEU A 586 2.22 3.76 -23.08
C LEU A 586 3.64 3.16 -22.97
N THR A 587 3.92 2.09 -23.72
CA THR A 587 5.24 1.44 -23.75
C THR A 587 6.33 2.35 -24.30
N ASN A 588 5.98 3.34 -25.14
CA ASN A 588 6.91 4.30 -25.73
C ASN A 588 7.22 5.49 -24.81
N VAL A 589 6.60 5.57 -23.63
CA VAL A 589 6.96 6.58 -22.62
C VAL A 589 8.41 6.34 -22.19
N SER A 590 9.23 7.39 -22.28
CA SER A 590 10.65 7.37 -21.96
C SER A 590 10.92 6.89 -20.52
N ASP A 591 12.05 6.22 -20.31
CA ASP A 591 12.44 5.78 -18.97
C ASP A 591 12.71 6.97 -18.03
N ASP A 592 13.14 8.11 -18.55
CA ASP A 592 13.35 9.33 -17.77
C ASP A 592 12.02 9.92 -17.26
N ASP A 593 10.96 9.88 -18.07
CA ASP A 593 9.62 10.25 -17.62
C ASP A 593 9.08 9.30 -16.56
N ARG A 594 9.35 7.99 -16.70
CA ARG A 594 8.99 6.98 -15.69
C ARG A 594 9.69 7.25 -14.37
N LYS A 595 11.00 7.51 -14.39
CA LYS A 595 11.78 7.89 -13.20
C LYS A 595 11.23 9.17 -12.58
N ARG A 596 11.01 10.22 -13.38
CA ARG A 596 10.45 11.50 -12.93
C ARG A 596 9.11 11.33 -12.21
N GLN A 597 8.18 10.58 -12.79
CA GLN A 597 6.87 10.34 -12.16
C GLN A 597 6.98 9.47 -10.91
N ARG A 598 7.82 8.43 -10.90
CA ARG A 598 8.10 7.64 -9.70
C ARG A 598 8.58 8.53 -8.54
N LEU A 599 9.50 9.47 -8.78
CA LEU A 599 10.01 10.38 -7.77
C LEU A 599 8.91 11.31 -7.22
N ARG A 600 8.07 11.88 -8.10
CA ARG A 600 6.94 12.71 -7.68
C ARG A 600 5.94 11.94 -6.83
N LEU A 601 5.57 10.72 -7.24
CA LEU A 601 4.64 9.89 -6.48
C LEU A 601 5.24 9.38 -5.16
N ARG A 602 6.54 9.12 -5.12
CA ARG A 602 7.27 8.83 -3.87
C ARG A 602 7.18 10.02 -2.91
N ALA A 603 7.45 11.24 -3.39
CA ALA A 603 7.34 12.45 -2.57
C ALA A 603 5.92 12.65 -2.00
N LEU A 604 4.88 12.36 -2.82
CA LEU A 604 3.48 12.41 -2.37
C LEU A 604 3.21 11.38 -1.27
N PHE A 605 3.62 10.14 -1.48
CA PHE A 605 3.44 9.07 -0.51
C PHE A 605 4.09 9.44 0.83
N VAL A 606 5.35 9.89 0.80
CA VAL A 606 6.10 10.34 1.98
C VAL A 606 5.36 11.45 2.70
N LYS A 607 4.96 12.51 1.98
CA LYS A 607 4.20 13.63 2.54
C LYS A 607 2.92 13.16 3.24
N LYS A 608 2.10 12.33 2.57
CA LYS A 608 0.83 11.84 3.14
C LYS A 608 1.02 10.98 4.38
N VAL A 609 2.04 10.13 4.41
CA VAL A 609 2.34 9.30 5.60
C VAL A 609 2.82 10.17 6.77
N GLN A 610 3.66 11.18 6.51
CA GLN A 610 4.14 12.09 7.55
C GLN A 610 3.04 13.02 8.10
N GLU A 611 2.04 13.38 7.28
CA GLU A 611 0.87 14.13 7.71
C GLU A 611 -0.01 13.34 8.69
N VAL A 612 -0.10 12.02 8.49
CA VAL A 612 -1.00 11.13 9.22
C VAL A 612 -0.37 10.53 10.48
N ILE A 613 0.93 10.21 10.43
CA ILE A 613 1.66 9.63 11.56
C ILE A 613 2.41 10.74 12.29
N PRO A 614 2.05 11.05 13.55
CA PRO A 614 2.71 12.12 14.31
C PRO A 614 4.21 11.88 14.48
N ASN A 615 5.00 12.95 14.35
CA ASN A 615 6.47 12.94 14.50
C ASN A 615 7.19 11.92 13.59
N CYS A 616 6.56 11.52 12.49
CA CYS A 616 7.12 10.55 11.55
C CYS A 616 8.10 11.20 10.58
N THR A 617 9.28 10.59 10.44
CA THR A 617 10.24 10.89 9.37
C THR A 617 10.45 9.66 8.51
N VAL A 618 10.10 9.76 7.22
CA VAL A 618 10.43 8.69 6.26
C VAL A 618 11.85 8.90 5.78
N ILE A 619 12.76 8.02 6.20
CA ILE A 619 14.21 8.24 6.07
C ILE A 619 14.84 7.44 4.95
N SER A 620 14.26 6.31 4.56
CA SER A 620 14.84 5.45 3.53
C SER A 620 13.83 4.50 2.88
N GLN A 621 14.33 3.72 1.92
CA GLN A 621 13.64 2.62 1.27
C GLN A 621 14.60 1.42 1.23
N GLY A 622 14.12 0.23 1.62
CA GLY A 622 14.90 -1.01 1.60
C GLY A 622 15.85 -1.23 2.78
N GLY A 623 16.32 -0.20 3.47
CA GLY A 623 17.14 -0.37 4.67
C GLY A 623 17.79 0.92 5.14
N PHE A 624 18.38 0.92 6.33
CA PHE A 624 19.12 2.05 6.90
C PHE A 624 19.92 1.66 8.15
N TYR A 625 20.81 2.55 8.57
CA TYR A 625 21.62 2.48 9.77
C TYR A 625 21.18 3.55 10.77
N LEU A 626 21.14 3.14 12.05
CA LEU A 626 20.88 3.97 13.21
C LEU A 626 22.12 3.98 14.10
N LYS A 627 22.42 5.13 14.69
CA LYS A 627 23.43 5.25 15.74
C LYS A 627 22.77 5.74 17.02
N VAL A 628 22.90 4.93 18.07
CA VAL A 628 22.28 5.16 19.37
C VAL A 628 23.37 5.03 20.43
N GLY A 629 23.77 6.17 21.00
CA GLY A 629 25.00 6.22 21.80
C GLY A 629 26.22 5.79 21.00
N ARG A 630 26.89 4.70 21.44
CA ARG A 630 28.09 4.14 20.79
C ARG A 630 27.79 2.93 19.89
N LYS A 631 26.52 2.58 19.71
CA LYS A 631 26.09 1.36 19.02
C LYS A 631 25.47 1.69 17.67
N ILE A 632 25.81 0.89 16.67
CA ILE A 632 25.24 0.98 15.31
C ILE A 632 24.28 -0.18 15.10
N ILE A 633 23.05 0.14 14.67
CA ILE A 633 22.01 -0.82 14.35
C ILE A 633 21.69 -0.70 12.86
N LYS A 634 21.73 -1.81 12.13
CA LYS A 634 21.31 -1.90 10.74
C LYS A 634 19.89 -2.46 10.66
N LEU A 635 19.03 -1.83 9.87
CA LEU A 635 17.72 -2.33 9.49
C LEU A 635 17.76 -2.69 8.00
N HIS A 636 17.55 -3.97 7.70
CA HIS A 636 17.54 -4.50 6.33
C HIS A 636 16.13 -4.94 5.97
N ILE A 637 15.54 -4.38 4.91
CA ILE A 637 14.21 -4.73 4.39
C ILE A 637 14.40 -5.42 3.03
N PRO A 638 14.30 -6.76 2.98
CA PRO A 638 14.46 -7.50 1.73
C PRO A 638 13.45 -7.08 0.65
N CYS A 639 13.89 -7.02 -0.60
CA CYS A 639 13.05 -6.68 -1.76
C CYS A 639 12.22 -7.86 -2.29
N LYS A 640 11.89 -8.85 -1.44
CA LYS A 640 11.13 -10.05 -1.82
C LYS A 640 9.89 -10.17 -0.94
N ALA A 641 8.85 -10.83 -1.49
CA ALA A 641 7.53 -10.95 -0.87
C ALA A 641 7.13 -12.39 -0.58
N ASP A 642 8.07 -13.34 -0.68
CA ASP A 642 7.77 -14.76 -0.51
C ASP A 642 7.57 -15.12 0.96
N VAL A 643 6.62 -16.00 1.25
CA VAL A 643 6.44 -16.55 2.60
C VAL A 643 7.30 -17.79 2.72
N ASN A 644 8.40 -17.70 3.46
CA ASN A 644 9.28 -18.82 3.72
C ASN A 644 9.98 -18.67 5.07
N ASP A 645 10.52 -19.78 5.56
CA ASP A 645 11.34 -19.85 6.77
C ASP A 645 12.83 -19.62 6.49
N SER A 646 13.21 -19.30 5.24
CA SER A 646 14.59 -19.13 4.79
C SER A 646 15.09 -17.67 4.89
N THR A 647 14.31 -16.78 5.50
CA THR A 647 14.62 -15.34 5.61
C THR A 647 16.00 -15.09 6.21
N LEU A 648 16.32 -15.71 7.35
CA LEU A 648 17.64 -15.57 7.98
C LEU A 648 18.73 -16.28 7.15
N SER A 649 18.43 -17.47 6.63
CA SER A 649 19.40 -18.24 5.84
C SER A 649 19.86 -17.54 4.56
N SER A 650 19.03 -16.66 4.01
CA SER A 650 19.29 -15.94 2.75
C SER A 650 20.09 -14.64 2.93
N TYR A 651 20.36 -14.22 4.17
CA TYR A 651 21.13 -13.00 4.44
C TYR A 651 22.63 -13.29 4.33
N ASP A 652 23.33 -12.51 3.51
CA ASP A 652 24.79 -12.58 3.37
C ASP A 652 25.44 -11.42 4.14
N TYR A 653 26.36 -11.75 5.03
CA TYR A 653 27.07 -10.80 5.90
C TYR A 653 28.58 -10.78 5.62
N GLY A 654 29.11 -11.70 4.80
CA GLY A 654 30.56 -11.89 4.66
C GLY A 654 31.29 -10.64 4.15
N MET A 655 30.71 -9.96 3.17
CA MET A 655 31.25 -8.70 2.64
C MET A 655 31.28 -7.56 3.68
N GLU A 656 30.36 -7.57 4.64
CA GLU A 656 30.28 -6.54 5.69
C GLU A 656 31.39 -6.72 6.73
N VAL A 657 31.80 -7.97 6.98
CA VAL A 657 32.97 -8.30 7.79
C VAL A 657 34.25 -7.85 7.07
N PHE A 658 34.41 -8.17 5.78
CA PHE A 658 35.61 -7.75 5.02
C PHE A 658 35.78 -6.23 4.87
N THR A 659 34.72 -5.45 5.08
CA THR A 659 34.72 -3.99 4.93
C THR A 659 34.60 -3.26 6.28
N ASP A 660 34.62 -3.98 7.41
CA ASP A 660 34.41 -3.44 8.75
C ASP A 660 33.10 -2.62 8.90
N THR A 661 32.06 -3.01 8.14
CA THR A 661 30.75 -2.34 8.11
C THR A 661 29.61 -3.15 8.72
N LEU A 662 29.89 -4.35 9.26
CA LEU A 662 28.88 -5.12 9.97
C LEU A 662 28.41 -4.36 11.22
N ALA A 663 27.12 -4.12 11.38
CA ALA A 663 26.58 -3.40 12.54
C ALA A 663 26.60 -4.25 13.82
N ASP A 664 26.62 -3.62 15.02
CA ASP A 664 26.52 -4.34 16.31
C ASP A 664 25.29 -5.26 16.33
N ILE A 665 24.16 -4.74 15.80
CA ILE A 665 22.93 -5.49 15.57
C ILE A 665 22.42 -5.22 14.16
N THR A 666 22.12 -6.27 13.42
CA THR A 666 21.38 -6.21 12.16
C THR A 666 19.99 -6.81 12.34
N VAL A 667 18.95 -6.09 11.91
CA VAL A 667 17.55 -6.54 11.99
C VAL A 667 16.95 -6.63 10.59
N ILE A 668 16.68 -7.86 10.16
CA ILE A 668 15.99 -8.19 8.92
C ILE A 668 14.48 -8.02 9.13
N CYS A 669 13.91 -7.00 8.50
CA CYS A 669 12.49 -6.66 8.52
C CYS A 669 11.82 -7.20 7.25
N HIS A 670 11.70 -8.52 7.13
CA HIS A 670 11.02 -9.14 5.99
C HIS A 670 9.50 -8.90 6.09
N PRO A 671 8.80 -8.50 5.00
CA PRO A 671 7.37 -8.18 5.04
C PRO A 671 6.50 -9.36 5.46
N HIS A 672 6.97 -10.59 5.26
CA HIS A 672 6.22 -11.81 5.60
C HIS A 672 7.05 -12.79 6.46
N ALA A 673 7.85 -12.26 7.40
CA ALA A 673 8.60 -13.08 8.34
C ALA A 673 7.68 -14.03 9.14
N LEU A 674 8.03 -15.31 9.25
CA LEU A 674 7.21 -16.26 10.01
C LEU A 674 7.36 -16.09 11.52
N ASN A 675 8.56 -15.77 11.98
CA ASN A 675 8.87 -15.65 13.40
C ASN A 675 10.17 -14.89 13.67
N HIS A 676 10.45 -14.66 14.95
CA HIS A 676 11.76 -14.21 15.41
C HIS A 676 12.79 -15.32 15.31
N ARG A 677 13.95 -14.98 14.73
CA ARG A 677 15.16 -15.80 14.73
C ARG A 677 16.37 -14.91 14.94
N PHE A 678 17.44 -15.44 15.50
CA PHE A 678 18.72 -14.75 15.46
C PHE A 678 19.90 -15.72 15.42
N VAL A 679 21.04 -15.19 14.97
CA VAL A 679 22.34 -15.86 15.03
C VAL A 679 23.44 -14.87 15.43
N GLY A 680 24.42 -15.32 16.22
CA GLY A 680 25.64 -14.58 16.53
C GLY A 680 26.71 -14.75 15.46
N ARG A 681 27.52 -13.71 15.23
CA ARG A 681 28.64 -13.70 14.29
C ARG A 681 29.85 -13.01 14.87
N GLU A 682 31.00 -13.61 14.63
CA GLU A 682 32.27 -12.98 14.96
C GLU A 682 32.71 -12.06 13.82
N ASP A 683 33.11 -10.86 14.21
CA ASP A 683 33.82 -9.88 13.42
C ASP A 683 35.17 -9.60 14.09
N SER A 684 36.01 -8.77 13.47
CA SER A 684 37.28 -8.36 14.05
C SER A 684 37.33 -6.86 14.30
N LYS A 685 37.98 -6.46 15.40
CA LYS A 685 38.31 -5.06 15.67
C LYS A 685 39.72 -5.02 16.25
N ASP A 686 40.62 -4.28 15.61
CA ASP A 686 42.02 -4.16 16.04
C ASP A 686 42.71 -5.54 16.21
N GLY A 687 42.40 -6.50 15.34
CA GLY A 687 42.92 -7.87 15.39
C GLY A 687 42.30 -8.75 16.48
N GLN A 688 41.30 -8.25 17.20
CA GLN A 688 40.61 -8.97 18.26
C GLN A 688 39.18 -9.35 17.85
N PRO A 689 38.69 -10.55 18.22
CA PRO A 689 37.34 -10.98 17.91
C PRO A 689 36.29 -10.15 18.66
N VAL A 690 35.18 -9.84 17.99
CA VAL A 690 34.01 -9.12 18.53
C VAL A 690 32.73 -9.80 18.05
N THR A 691 31.78 -10.05 18.95
CA THR A 691 30.51 -10.70 18.60
C THR A 691 29.44 -9.69 18.21
N LYS A 692 28.79 -9.91 17.05
CA LYS A 692 27.67 -9.14 16.50
C LYS A 692 26.46 -10.05 16.28
N PHE A 693 25.25 -9.49 16.23
CA PHE A 693 24.01 -10.28 16.12
C PHE A 693 23.15 -9.92 14.91
N ILE A 694 22.59 -10.94 14.26
CA ILE A 694 21.66 -10.78 13.14
C ILE A 694 20.32 -11.36 13.54
N HIS A 695 19.28 -10.54 13.54
CA HIS A 695 17.91 -10.88 13.95
C HIS A 695 16.94 -10.80 12.78
N VAL A 696 15.86 -11.57 12.83
CA VAL A 696 14.65 -11.39 12.01
C VAL A 696 13.56 -10.82 12.90
N ALA A 697 12.97 -9.69 12.49
CA ALA A 697 11.84 -9.10 13.21
C ALA A 697 10.52 -9.85 12.87
N PRO A 698 9.75 -10.33 13.86
CA PRO A 698 8.43 -10.92 13.63
C PRO A 698 7.42 -9.89 13.10
N LEU A 699 6.27 -10.36 12.59
CA LEU A 699 5.20 -9.47 12.13
C LEU A 699 4.34 -8.97 13.29
N CYS A 700 3.93 -7.71 13.25
CA CYS A 700 3.02 -7.09 14.22
C CYS A 700 1.56 -7.32 13.82
N LEU A 701 1.07 -8.56 13.94
CA LEU A 701 -0.28 -8.97 13.53
C LEU A 701 -1.01 -9.70 14.65
N ASP A 702 -2.34 -9.58 14.70
CA ASP A 702 -3.18 -10.38 15.59
C ASP A 702 -3.44 -11.75 14.93
N ASP A 703 -2.63 -12.75 15.27
CA ASP A 703 -2.76 -14.06 14.67
C ASP A 703 -4.00 -14.82 15.15
N VAL A 704 -4.46 -14.59 16.38
CA VAL A 704 -5.66 -15.24 16.93
C VAL A 704 -6.88 -14.81 16.12
N PHE A 705 -7.07 -13.49 15.97
CA PHE A 705 -8.16 -12.94 15.16
C PHE A 705 -8.07 -13.38 13.70
N LEU A 706 -6.88 -13.30 13.09
CA LEU A 706 -6.70 -13.66 11.68
C LEU A 706 -6.97 -15.15 11.41
N ARG A 707 -6.53 -16.06 12.30
CA ARG A 707 -6.82 -17.50 12.17
C ARG A 707 -8.32 -17.78 12.26
N GLU A 708 -9.03 -17.07 13.13
CA GLU A 708 -10.47 -17.20 13.28
C GLU A 708 -11.21 -16.72 12.03
N GLN A 709 -10.90 -15.51 11.55
CA GLN A 709 -11.56 -14.92 10.37
C GLN A 709 -11.25 -15.67 9.07
N LEU A 710 -10.07 -16.27 8.96
CA LEU A 710 -9.62 -16.96 7.75
C LEU A 710 -9.83 -18.49 7.81
N ARG A 711 -10.47 -19.00 8.87
CA ARG A 711 -10.65 -20.44 9.10
C ARG A 711 -11.29 -21.19 7.93
N ASP A 712 -12.28 -20.58 7.28
CA ASP A 712 -13.08 -21.21 6.20
C ASP A 712 -12.47 -20.99 4.80
N THR A 713 -11.27 -20.42 4.71
CA THR A 713 -10.63 -20.10 3.43
C THR A 713 -9.72 -21.24 2.96
N ASN A 714 -10.20 -22.06 2.02
CA ASN A 714 -9.49 -23.26 1.54
C ASN A 714 -8.26 -22.99 0.66
N LYS A 715 -8.02 -21.75 0.19
CA LYS A 715 -6.89 -21.40 -0.68
C LYS A 715 -6.06 -20.27 -0.10
N GLU A 716 -4.79 -20.56 0.19
CA GLU A 716 -3.82 -19.61 0.72
C GLU A 716 -3.21 -18.75 -0.38
N VAL A 717 -4.00 -17.87 -1.00
CA VAL A 717 -3.55 -17.05 -2.14
C VAL A 717 -2.85 -15.76 -1.68
N HIS A 718 -3.18 -15.27 -0.48
CA HIS A 718 -2.57 -14.09 0.11
C HIS A 718 -1.34 -14.45 0.95
N PRO A 719 -0.22 -13.71 0.88
CA PRO A 719 0.95 -13.97 1.72
C PRO A 719 0.64 -13.99 3.22
N ILE A 720 -0.13 -13.02 3.72
CA ILE A 720 -0.52 -13.01 5.14
C ILE A 720 -1.32 -14.26 5.52
N GLN A 721 -2.30 -14.66 4.72
CA GLN A 721 -3.07 -15.88 4.94
C GLN A 721 -2.16 -17.13 4.99
N LYS A 722 -1.18 -17.24 4.08
CA LYS A 722 -0.14 -18.28 4.13
C LYS A 722 0.66 -18.22 5.44
N CYS A 723 1.09 -17.04 5.86
CA CYS A 723 1.81 -16.89 7.13
C CYS A 723 0.98 -17.43 8.29
N VAL A 724 -0.26 -16.95 8.47
CA VAL A 724 -1.04 -17.29 9.67
C VAL A 724 -1.40 -18.78 9.73
N ASN A 725 -1.55 -19.43 8.59
CA ASN A 725 -1.83 -20.86 8.53
C ASN A 725 -0.59 -21.75 8.74
N ILE A 726 0.62 -21.22 8.56
CA ILE A 726 1.84 -21.98 8.84
C ILE A 726 1.99 -22.18 10.37
N PRO A 727 2.17 -23.42 10.86
CA PRO A 727 2.26 -23.70 12.30
C PRO A 727 3.42 -22.99 13.02
N GLN A 728 4.45 -22.57 12.28
CA GLN A 728 5.60 -21.83 12.82
C GLN A 728 5.29 -20.37 13.15
N PHE A 729 4.19 -19.83 12.62
CA PHE A 729 3.92 -18.41 12.66
C PHE A 729 3.72 -17.91 14.08
N ARG A 730 4.55 -16.94 14.48
CA ARG A 730 4.50 -16.29 15.79
C ARG A 730 4.70 -14.78 15.60
N PRO A 731 3.64 -13.97 15.75
CA PRO A 731 3.75 -12.52 15.63
C PRO A 731 4.36 -11.89 16.89
N GLY A 732 4.81 -10.63 16.78
CA GLY A 732 5.36 -9.87 17.88
C GLY A 732 5.97 -8.53 17.45
N VAL A 733 6.56 -7.82 18.41
CA VAL A 733 7.32 -6.59 18.18
C VAL A 733 8.73 -6.78 18.71
N LEU A 734 9.76 -6.49 17.91
CA LEU A 734 11.13 -6.65 18.37
C LEU A 734 11.56 -5.41 19.17
N LEU A 735 11.83 -5.59 20.46
CA LEU A 735 12.37 -4.53 21.32
C LEU A 735 13.89 -4.66 21.38
N VAL A 736 14.61 -3.74 20.75
CA VAL A 736 16.06 -3.62 20.90
C VAL A 736 16.35 -2.73 22.09
N ASN A 737 17.20 -3.16 23.00
CA ASN A 737 17.59 -2.39 24.16
C ASN A 737 19.10 -2.45 24.40
N CYS A 738 19.60 -1.46 25.13
CA CYS A 738 20.95 -1.44 25.65
C CYS A 738 20.90 -1.23 27.15
N THR A 739 21.67 -2.02 27.88
CA THR A 739 21.78 -1.94 29.34
C THR A 739 23.24 -2.15 29.71
N ASP A 740 23.84 -1.18 30.41
CA ASP A 740 25.27 -1.20 30.78
C ASP A 740 26.22 -1.48 29.60
N GLY A 741 25.82 -1.06 28.39
CA GLY A 741 26.58 -1.26 27.15
C GLY A 741 26.34 -2.59 26.42
N LEU A 742 25.55 -3.51 27.01
CA LEU A 742 25.12 -4.76 26.38
C LEU A 742 23.85 -4.52 25.58
N VAL A 743 23.91 -4.80 24.29
CA VAL A 743 22.75 -4.67 23.41
C VAL A 743 22.05 -6.01 23.29
N SER A 744 20.73 -6.02 23.42
CA SER A 744 19.93 -7.24 23.26
C SER A 744 18.62 -6.95 22.52
N ALA A 745 17.96 -8.00 22.02
CA ALA A 745 16.71 -7.87 21.27
C ALA A 745 15.68 -8.91 21.74
N ASP A 746 14.55 -8.41 22.23
CA ASP A 746 13.47 -9.21 22.83
C ASP A 746 12.20 -9.17 21.97
N PRO A 747 11.68 -10.30 21.46
CA PRO A 747 10.43 -10.33 20.70
C PRO A 747 9.21 -10.28 21.63
N LEU A 748 8.62 -9.10 21.80
CA LEU A 748 7.42 -8.88 22.61
C LEU A 748 6.21 -9.58 21.97
N PRO A 749 5.51 -10.49 22.68
CA PRO A 749 4.32 -11.12 22.16
C PRO A 749 3.14 -10.13 22.13
N ILE A 750 2.28 -10.26 21.12
CA ILE A 750 1.14 -9.36 20.90
C ILE A 750 0.21 -9.25 22.14
N PRO A 751 -0.15 -10.35 22.83
CA PRO A 751 -0.97 -10.27 24.04
C PRO A 751 -0.37 -9.41 25.17
N LYS A 752 0.95 -9.21 25.20
CA LYS A 752 1.64 -8.43 26.24
C LYS A 752 1.67 -6.93 25.94
N LEU A 753 1.49 -6.51 24.69
CA LEU A 753 1.57 -5.11 24.30
C LEU A 753 0.57 -4.25 25.09
N ASP A 754 1.00 -3.05 25.47
CA ASP A 754 0.25 -2.05 26.22
C ASP A 754 -0.09 -2.42 27.69
N ARG A 755 0.38 -3.58 28.18
CA ARG A 755 0.22 -3.98 29.59
C ARG A 755 1.40 -3.58 30.48
N PHE A 756 2.37 -2.85 29.93
CA PHE A 756 3.47 -2.29 30.73
C PHE A 756 2.93 -1.23 31.71
N VAL A 757 3.35 -1.29 32.97
CA VAL A 757 3.02 -0.29 33.98
C VAL A 757 4.32 0.30 34.48
N ALA A 758 4.57 1.57 34.15
CA ALA A 758 5.73 2.30 34.63
C ALA A 758 5.71 2.39 36.16
N PRO A 759 6.81 2.11 36.87
CA PRO A 759 6.97 2.41 38.29
C PRO A 759 6.69 3.88 38.59
N LYS A 760 6.10 4.17 39.76
CA LYS A 760 5.65 5.52 40.15
C LYS A 760 6.79 6.57 40.23
N ASP A 761 8.05 6.15 40.26
CA ASP A 761 9.21 7.00 40.62
C ASP A 761 10.30 7.14 39.54
N SER A 762 10.02 6.85 38.27
CA SER A 762 11.09 6.65 37.27
C SER A 762 11.74 7.94 36.72
N ARG A 763 12.74 8.49 37.42
CA ARG A 763 13.89 9.20 36.80
C ARG A 763 14.97 8.24 36.28
N ILE A 764 14.82 6.94 36.53
CA ILE A 764 15.79 5.87 36.24
C ILE A 764 15.21 4.91 35.20
N PHE A 765 16.05 4.41 34.29
CA PHE A 765 15.73 3.30 33.39
C PHE A 765 15.16 2.12 34.19
N VAL A 766 13.96 1.71 33.82
CA VAL A 766 13.28 0.56 34.43
C VAL A 766 13.53 -0.61 33.52
N PHE A 767 14.10 -1.69 34.07
CA PHE A 767 14.24 -2.96 33.35
C PHE A 767 12.95 -3.26 32.58
N PRO A 768 13.00 -3.73 31.31
CA PRO A 768 11.82 -3.68 30.45
C PRO A 768 10.62 -4.50 30.97
N TYR A 769 10.82 -5.39 31.94
CA TYR A 769 9.78 -6.26 32.49
C TYR A 769 9.76 -6.25 34.03
N PRO A 770 9.48 -5.12 34.70
CA PRO A 770 9.72 -4.95 36.14
C PRO A 770 8.72 -5.70 37.04
N LYS A 771 7.64 -6.25 36.47
CA LYS A 771 6.57 -6.97 37.20
C LYS A 771 6.37 -8.41 36.77
N VAL A 772 7.11 -8.86 35.76
CA VAL A 772 7.01 -10.24 35.28
C VAL A 772 8.16 -10.99 35.95
N GLU A 773 7.82 -12.04 36.68
CA GLU A 773 8.81 -12.91 37.31
C GLU A 773 9.21 -14.02 36.34
N TYR A 774 10.48 -14.40 36.39
CA TYR A 774 11.09 -15.33 35.45
C TYR A 774 11.81 -16.47 36.16
N ILE A 775 11.78 -17.62 35.52
CA ILE A 775 12.68 -18.72 35.82
C ILE A 775 13.92 -18.53 34.94
N ASN A 776 15.03 -18.17 35.56
CA ASN A 776 16.30 -17.88 34.88
C ASN A 776 17.22 -19.11 34.88
N GLY A 777 17.80 -19.43 33.73
CA GLY A 777 18.79 -20.48 33.55
C GLY A 777 20.13 -19.94 33.05
N PHE A 778 21.21 -20.60 33.46
CA PHE A 778 22.57 -20.36 32.96
C PHE A 778 22.99 -21.51 32.04
N LEU A 779 23.32 -21.17 30.79
CA LEU A 779 23.70 -22.12 29.76
C LEU A 779 25.15 -21.87 29.33
N ASN A 780 25.92 -22.95 29.23
CA ASN A 780 27.23 -22.98 28.58
C ASN A 780 27.29 -24.19 27.62
N SER A 781 28.29 -24.22 26.74
CA SER A 781 28.50 -25.36 25.83
C SER A 781 29.95 -25.49 25.40
N ASP A 782 30.37 -26.71 25.01
CA ASP A 782 31.68 -27.01 24.40
C ASP A 782 32.83 -26.30 25.14
N ASN A 783 32.94 -26.56 26.44
CA ASN A 783 33.95 -25.95 27.29
C ASN A 783 35.36 -26.46 26.94
N HIS A 784 35.46 -27.68 26.39
CA HIS A 784 36.68 -28.29 25.85
C HIS A 784 37.88 -28.11 26.79
N ILE A 785 37.69 -28.44 28.08
CA ILE A 785 38.73 -28.29 29.08
C ILE A 785 39.93 -29.18 28.70
N GLY A 786 41.11 -28.55 28.68
CA GLY A 786 42.36 -29.16 28.23
C GLY A 786 42.62 -29.06 26.72
N ALA A 787 41.75 -28.45 25.92
CA ALA A 787 42.02 -28.22 24.51
C ALA A 787 42.89 -26.97 24.29
N PRO A 788 43.78 -26.98 23.28
CA PRO A 788 44.58 -25.79 22.93
C PRO A 788 43.72 -24.68 22.32
N ASP A 789 42.57 -25.01 21.72
CA ASP A 789 41.64 -24.05 21.10
C ASP A 789 40.62 -23.43 22.08
N ARG A 790 40.77 -23.70 23.37
CA ARG A 790 39.93 -23.12 24.43
C ARG A 790 40.22 -21.64 24.60
N ARG A 791 39.17 -20.82 24.69
CA ARG A 791 39.36 -19.40 25.02
C ARG A 791 39.58 -19.20 26.50
N GLU A 792 40.78 -18.74 26.81
CA GLU A 792 41.23 -18.45 28.17
C GLU A 792 41.27 -16.94 28.43
N ILE A 793 40.81 -16.52 29.60
CA ILE A 793 40.74 -15.11 30.04
C ILE A 793 41.60 -14.95 31.28
N TRP A 794 42.58 -14.04 31.21
CA TRP A 794 43.46 -13.75 32.34
C TRP A 794 42.70 -13.00 33.44
N ASP A 795 42.69 -13.59 34.63
CA ASP A 795 42.27 -12.94 35.86
C ASP A 795 43.48 -12.32 36.59
N PRO A 796 43.67 -10.99 36.55
CA PRO A 796 44.80 -10.35 37.21
C PRO A 796 44.74 -10.43 38.73
N LYS A 797 43.55 -10.58 39.34
CA LYS A 797 43.39 -10.63 40.80
C LYS A 797 43.84 -11.97 41.36
N ASN A 798 43.38 -13.05 40.74
CA ASN A 798 43.69 -14.41 41.17
C ASN A 798 44.92 -15.00 40.46
N ARG A 799 45.46 -14.29 39.46
CA ARG A 799 46.65 -14.66 38.66
C ARG A 799 46.50 -16.04 38.01
N MET A 800 45.37 -16.24 37.33
CA MET A 800 45.04 -17.49 36.65
C MET A 800 44.26 -17.23 35.36
N HIS A 801 44.26 -18.19 34.44
CA HIS A 801 43.33 -18.16 33.32
C HIS A 801 42.04 -18.91 33.64
N LEU A 802 40.93 -18.30 33.25
CA LEU A 802 39.59 -18.82 33.35
C LEU A 802 39.01 -19.03 31.96
N GLY A 803 38.29 -20.13 31.74
CA GLY A 803 37.45 -20.27 30.56
C GLY A 803 36.30 -19.27 30.61
N THR A 804 35.60 -19.07 29.49
CA THR A 804 34.49 -18.09 29.41
C THR A 804 33.36 -18.38 30.42
N THR A 805 33.11 -19.65 30.73
CA THR A 805 32.12 -20.08 31.74
C THR A 805 32.57 -19.70 33.15
N GLU A 806 33.78 -20.08 33.54
CA GLU A 806 34.34 -19.82 34.86
C GLU A 806 34.55 -18.32 35.09
N ALA A 807 34.94 -17.59 34.05
CA ALA A 807 35.05 -16.14 34.07
C ALA A 807 33.68 -15.47 34.34
N ALA A 808 32.60 -15.97 33.75
CA ALA A 808 31.25 -15.46 34.02
C ALA A 808 30.80 -15.75 35.47
N ILE A 809 31.15 -16.93 36.02
CA ILE A 809 30.89 -17.26 37.44
C ILE A 809 31.69 -16.33 38.35
N GLU A 810 32.98 -16.09 38.05
CA GLU A 810 33.83 -15.18 38.83
C GLU A 810 33.34 -13.73 38.78
N MET A 811 32.77 -13.28 37.65
CA MET A 811 32.10 -11.98 37.57
C MET A 811 30.91 -11.90 38.53
N MET A 812 30.07 -12.93 38.61
CA MET A 812 28.97 -13.00 39.58
C MET A 812 29.49 -13.07 41.02
N ARG A 813 30.60 -13.78 41.26
CA ARG A 813 31.23 -13.93 42.57
C ARG A 813 31.71 -12.59 43.11
N ARG A 814 32.32 -11.77 42.26
CA ARG A 814 32.82 -10.42 42.61
C ARG A 814 31.70 -9.43 42.93
N GLU A 815 30.50 -9.66 42.41
CA GLU A 815 29.30 -8.88 42.73
C GLU A 815 28.49 -9.49 43.91
N GLY A 816 29.02 -10.53 44.58
CA GLY A 816 28.42 -11.13 45.78
C GLY A 816 27.29 -12.13 45.52
N MET A 817 27.12 -12.62 44.29
CA MET A 817 25.97 -13.46 43.89
C MET A 817 26.18 -14.97 44.11
N MET A 818 26.70 -15.35 45.28
CA MET A 818 27.05 -16.74 45.61
C MET A 818 26.22 -17.32 46.77
N ASN A 819 25.00 -16.82 46.94
CA ASN A 819 24.04 -17.39 47.88
C ASN A 819 22.62 -17.39 47.29
N ALA A 820 21.72 -18.18 47.88
CA ALA A 820 20.35 -18.36 47.41
C ALA A 820 19.47 -17.10 47.39
N ASN A 821 19.83 -16.05 48.16
CA ASN A 821 19.07 -14.80 48.21
C ASN A 821 19.43 -13.88 47.05
N ASP A 822 20.72 -13.84 46.71
CA ASP A 822 21.28 -12.85 45.81
C ASP A 822 21.45 -13.39 44.38
N ILE A 823 21.64 -14.71 44.21
CA ILE A 823 21.77 -15.31 42.88
C ILE A 823 20.43 -15.30 42.14
N PRO A 824 20.37 -14.79 40.89
CA PRO A 824 19.13 -14.71 40.13
C PRO A 824 18.82 -15.97 39.31
N ILE A 825 19.63 -17.03 39.42
CA ILE A 825 19.60 -18.23 38.56
C ILE A 825 18.94 -19.41 39.29
N HIS A 826 18.15 -20.20 38.58
CA HIS A 826 17.39 -21.32 39.11
C HIS A 826 17.80 -22.68 38.57
N PHE A 827 18.48 -22.73 37.42
CA PHE A 827 18.99 -23.99 36.86
C PHE A 827 20.21 -23.73 35.96
N THR A 828 21.01 -24.78 35.76
CA THR A 828 22.14 -24.77 34.82
C THR A 828 22.02 -25.93 33.83
N ALA A 829 22.50 -25.71 32.60
CA ALA A 829 22.71 -26.77 31.64
C ALA A 829 24.01 -26.53 30.86
N GLU A 830 24.92 -27.49 30.94
CA GLU A 830 26.27 -27.39 30.39
C GLU A 830 26.41 -28.24 29.13
N MET A 831 25.94 -27.73 28.01
CA MET A 831 25.66 -28.53 26.81
C MET A 831 26.91 -29.06 26.11
N ASP A 832 26.80 -30.29 25.58
CA ASP A 832 27.85 -30.99 24.82
C ASP A 832 29.20 -31.15 25.55
N ASP A 833 30.35 -30.97 24.87
CA ASP A 833 31.66 -31.46 25.32
C ASP A 833 32.25 -30.66 26.49
N ALA A 834 32.37 -31.30 27.66
CA ALA A 834 33.09 -30.74 28.81
C ALA A 834 34.60 -30.84 28.61
N SER A 835 35.07 -32.01 28.17
CA SER A 835 36.46 -32.28 27.77
C SER A 835 36.58 -32.34 26.25
N ASN A 836 37.77 -32.09 25.69
CA ASN A 836 37.96 -32.19 24.24
C ASN A 836 37.84 -33.62 23.73
N GLY A 837 38.29 -34.62 24.51
CA GLY A 837 38.10 -36.05 24.25
C GLY A 837 38.80 -36.65 23.01
N ASP A 838 39.13 -35.85 22.00
CA ASP A 838 39.51 -36.19 20.61
C ASP A 838 40.92 -36.81 20.46
N MET A 839 41.67 -37.03 21.54
CA MET A 839 43.13 -37.24 21.50
C MET A 839 43.61 -38.66 21.86
N TRP A 840 42.71 -39.64 22.03
CA TRP A 840 43.08 -41.00 22.46
C TRP A 840 43.58 -41.94 21.32
N PHE A 841 43.03 -41.87 20.11
CA PHE A 841 43.33 -42.86 19.03
C PHE A 841 43.84 -42.26 17.71
N ALA A 842 43.79 -40.95 17.57
CA ALA A 842 44.41 -40.22 16.46
C ALA A 842 44.93 -38.89 16.98
N PRO A 843 45.95 -38.88 17.86
CA PRO A 843 46.57 -37.65 18.36
C PRO A 843 47.03 -36.85 17.15
N ARG A 844 46.23 -35.85 16.78
CA ARG A 844 46.63 -34.86 15.80
C ARG A 844 47.33 -33.82 16.64
N TYR A 845 48.64 -33.74 16.50
CA TYR A 845 49.38 -32.57 16.96
C TYR A 845 48.74 -31.34 16.31
N ARG A 846 48.01 -30.56 17.10
CA ARG A 846 47.27 -29.35 16.69
C ARG A 846 47.81 -28.19 17.53
N PRO A 847 49.08 -27.79 17.35
CA PRO A 847 49.65 -26.68 18.10
C PRO A 847 48.83 -25.42 17.84
N ASP A 848 48.55 -24.66 18.89
CA ASP A 848 47.94 -23.35 18.70
C ASP A 848 48.90 -22.45 17.90
N PRO A 849 48.43 -21.62 16.96
CA PRO A 849 49.29 -20.69 16.22
C PRO A 849 50.10 -19.72 17.10
N GLN A 850 49.71 -19.51 18.35
CA GLN A 850 50.38 -18.65 19.33
C GLN A 850 51.34 -19.41 20.25
N GLU A 851 51.46 -20.74 20.10
CA GLU A 851 52.46 -21.54 20.80
C GLU A 851 53.89 -21.13 20.39
N MET A 852 54.72 -20.80 21.38
CA MET A 852 56.12 -20.46 21.20
C MET A 852 56.99 -21.72 21.28
N SER A 853 57.92 -21.85 20.33
CA SER A 853 58.98 -22.85 20.45
C SER A 853 59.81 -22.63 21.72
N VAL A 854 60.36 -23.71 22.28
CA VAL A 854 61.27 -23.65 23.45
C VAL A 854 62.42 -22.66 23.24
N VAL A 855 62.95 -22.56 22.02
CA VAL A 855 64.04 -21.62 21.68
C VAL A 855 63.58 -20.16 21.80
N HIS A 856 62.34 -19.87 21.38
CA HIS A 856 61.75 -18.54 21.50
C HIS A 856 61.45 -18.19 22.95
N ILE A 857 60.85 -19.10 23.73
CA ILE A 857 60.60 -18.92 25.15
C ILE A 857 61.92 -18.64 25.90
N ALA A 858 62.96 -19.44 25.65
CA ALA A 858 64.26 -19.26 26.29
C ALA A 858 64.96 -17.95 25.90
N ARG A 859 64.76 -17.46 24.67
CA ARG A 859 65.27 -16.15 24.24
C ARG A 859 64.49 -15.02 24.93
N TRP A 860 63.16 -15.12 24.94
CA TRP A 860 62.28 -14.13 25.54
C TRP A 860 62.50 -14.01 27.05
N LEU A 861 62.56 -15.13 27.78
CA LEU A 861 62.85 -15.14 29.22
C LEU A 861 64.19 -14.50 29.53
N ARG A 862 65.27 -14.83 28.79
CA ARG A 862 66.57 -14.18 28.97
C ARG A 862 66.52 -12.66 28.77
N GLN A 863 65.76 -12.22 27.77
CA GLN A 863 65.55 -10.80 27.52
C GLN A 863 64.81 -10.14 28.68
N MET A 864 63.69 -10.71 29.13
CA MET A 864 62.92 -10.20 30.25
C MET A 864 63.72 -10.19 31.56
N THR A 865 64.54 -11.21 31.83
CA THR A 865 65.44 -11.22 33.00
C THR A 865 66.42 -10.05 32.95
N ALA A 866 67.07 -9.81 31.80
CA ALA A 866 67.97 -8.67 31.65
C ALA A 866 67.24 -7.31 31.75
N ASP A 867 66.01 -7.21 31.26
CA ASP A 867 65.18 -6.02 31.41
C ASP A 867 64.78 -5.76 32.87
N ILE A 868 64.45 -6.82 33.62
CA ILE A 868 64.18 -6.74 35.06
C ILE A 868 65.42 -6.30 35.82
N GLU A 869 66.60 -6.87 35.54
CA GLU A 869 67.86 -6.48 36.15
C GLU A 869 68.16 -4.99 35.90
N ARG A 870 68.02 -4.52 34.65
CA ARG A 870 68.19 -3.10 34.31
C ARG A 870 67.20 -2.19 35.04
N ALA A 871 65.92 -2.57 35.11
CA ALA A 871 64.91 -1.78 35.81
C ALA A 871 65.19 -1.74 37.33
N ALA A 872 65.64 -2.85 37.91
CA ALA A 872 66.03 -2.92 39.31
C ALA A 872 67.26 -2.05 39.60
N GLU A 873 68.28 -2.07 38.74
CA GLU A 873 69.47 -1.20 38.82
C GLU A 873 69.10 0.29 38.73
N GLN A 874 68.07 0.64 37.96
CA GLN A 874 67.53 2.00 37.83
C GLN A 874 66.58 2.39 38.99
N GLY A 875 66.28 1.46 39.90
CA GLY A 875 65.35 1.67 41.01
C GLY A 875 63.87 1.70 40.61
N ASP A 876 63.51 1.28 39.39
CA ASP A 876 62.12 1.23 38.90
C ASP A 876 61.42 -0.07 39.34
N ASN A 877 61.07 -0.11 40.63
CA ASN A 877 60.36 -1.25 41.22
C ASN A 877 58.97 -1.50 40.60
N SER A 878 58.36 -0.49 39.97
CA SER A 878 57.08 -0.65 39.28
C SER A 878 57.26 -1.44 37.99
N ALA A 879 58.27 -1.10 37.19
CA ALA A 879 58.60 -1.84 35.98
C ALA A 879 59.02 -3.29 36.27
N VAL A 880 59.82 -3.51 37.32
CA VAL A 880 60.18 -4.87 37.78
C VAL A 880 58.95 -5.70 38.08
N LYS A 881 57.99 -5.14 38.84
CA LYS A 881 56.75 -5.84 39.18
C LYS A 881 55.90 -6.15 37.94
N GLN A 882 55.75 -5.20 37.03
CA GLN A 882 54.99 -5.40 35.79
C GLN A 882 55.61 -6.49 34.91
N MET A 883 56.93 -6.49 34.75
CA MET A 883 57.63 -7.53 33.97
C MET A 883 57.55 -8.91 34.63
N ALA A 884 57.63 -9.00 35.96
CA ALA A 884 57.44 -10.27 36.66
C ALA A 884 56.00 -10.82 36.51
N GLU A 885 54.99 -9.94 36.54
CA GLU A 885 53.60 -10.31 36.28
C GLU A 885 53.39 -10.74 34.82
N GLU A 886 54.05 -10.09 33.86
CA GLU A 886 54.06 -10.47 32.45
C GLU A 886 54.68 -11.85 32.22
N ILE A 887 55.83 -12.13 32.87
CA ILE A 887 56.46 -13.47 32.85
C ILE A 887 55.48 -14.54 33.32
N ASN A 888 54.81 -14.30 34.44
CA ASN A 888 53.85 -15.25 34.99
C ASN A 888 52.69 -15.50 34.01
N ARG A 889 52.07 -14.42 33.50
CA ARG A 889 50.96 -14.52 32.55
C ARG A 889 51.34 -15.31 31.30
N VAL A 890 52.41 -14.89 30.60
CA VAL A 890 52.85 -15.53 29.34
C VAL A 890 53.28 -16.98 29.57
N SER A 891 53.96 -17.27 30.68
CA SER A 891 54.40 -18.65 30.96
C SER A 891 53.21 -19.60 31.13
N ILE A 892 52.16 -19.16 31.82
CA ILE A 892 50.94 -19.95 32.01
C ILE A 892 50.17 -20.07 30.68
N GLU A 893 50.04 -18.98 29.94
CA GLU A 893 49.36 -18.95 28.64
C GLU A 893 49.99 -19.94 27.63
N GLN A 894 51.33 -20.00 27.60
CA GLN A 894 52.06 -20.97 26.76
C GLN A 894 51.84 -22.43 27.15
N ILE A 895 51.56 -22.72 28.44
CA ILE A 895 51.17 -24.07 28.87
C ILE A 895 49.78 -24.41 28.32
N TYR A 896 48.84 -23.45 28.30
CA TYR A 896 47.51 -23.68 27.75
C TYR A 896 47.50 -23.90 26.24
N PHE A 897 48.34 -23.18 25.49
CA PHE A 897 48.47 -23.38 24.04
C PHE A 897 48.98 -24.76 23.63
N GLN A 898 49.68 -25.47 24.53
CA GLN A 898 50.08 -26.86 24.30
C GLN A 898 48.90 -27.83 24.43
N GLY A 899 47.92 -27.51 25.27
CA GLY A 899 46.81 -28.40 25.60
C GLY A 899 47.23 -29.64 26.40
N GLU A 900 46.27 -30.52 26.67
CA GLU A 900 46.47 -31.78 27.41
C GLU A 900 45.96 -32.96 26.57
N ASP A 901 46.87 -33.82 26.12
CA ASP A 901 46.57 -34.93 25.21
C ASP A 901 45.75 -36.05 25.85
N PHE A 902 45.84 -36.24 27.18
CA PHE A 902 45.20 -37.37 27.83
C PHE A 902 43.81 -37.01 28.38
N PRO A 903 42.71 -37.63 27.88
CA PRO A 903 41.35 -37.43 28.39
C PRO A 903 41.17 -37.60 29.90
N PHE A 904 41.99 -38.44 30.54
CA PHE A 904 41.98 -38.56 32.00
C PHE A 904 42.45 -37.27 32.67
N HIS A 905 43.58 -36.68 32.25
CA HIS A 905 44.06 -35.39 32.76
C HIS A 905 43.10 -34.25 32.39
N GLN A 906 42.49 -34.30 31.19
CA GLN A 906 41.43 -33.34 30.84
C GLN A 906 40.27 -33.40 31.85
N MET A 907 39.87 -34.59 32.31
CA MET A 907 38.86 -34.72 33.35
C MET A 907 39.29 -34.28 34.73
N GLU A 908 40.54 -34.55 35.12
CA GLU A 908 41.09 -33.98 36.35
C GLU A 908 41.00 -32.45 36.30
N GLN A 909 41.33 -31.85 35.16
CA GLN A 909 41.12 -30.40 34.96
C GLN A 909 39.65 -29.98 35.02
N VAL A 910 38.70 -30.78 34.50
CA VAL A 910 37.25 -30.48 34.66
C VAL A 910 36.89 -30.40 36.15
N TYR A 911 37.39 -31.33 36.96
CA TYR A 911 37.13 -31.29 38.40
C TYR A 911 37.82 -30.10 39.06
N ASP A 912 39.13 -29.96 38.86
CA ASP A 912 39.98 -29.03 39.60
C ASP A 912 39.80 -27.56 39.16
N ARG A 913 39.43 -27.32 37.90
CA ARG A 913 39.29 -25.97 37.34
C ARG A 913 37.85 -25.50 37.20
N HIS A 914 36.88 -26.42 37.02
CA HIS A 914 35.49 -26.05 36.75
C HIS A 914 34.51 -26.44 37.87
N ILE A 915 34.53 -27.69 38.37
CA ILE A 915 33.55 -28.10 39.39
C ILE A 915 33.96 -27.65 40.79
N ASP A 916 35.13 -28.04 41.28
CA ASP A 916 35.57 -27.83 42.66
C ASP A 916 35.64 -26.34 43.05
N PRO A 917 36.18 -25.43 42.20
CA PRO A 917 36.22 -24.00 42.53
C PRO A 917 34.85 -23.32 42.52
N ASN A 918 33.83 -23.95 41.94
CA ASN A 918 32.51 -23.34 41.72
C ASN A 918 31.38 -24.09 42.45
N VAL A 919 31.71 -24.92 43.44
CA VAL A 919 30.70 -25.59 44.30
C VAL A 919 29.79 -24.58 45.01
N ASP A 920 30.31 -23.40 45.36
CA ASP A 920 29.56 -22.28 45.93
C ASP A 920 28.44 -21.80 44.99
N PHE A 921 28.77 -21.62 43.71
CA PHE A 921 27.83 -21.25 42.66
C PHE A 921 26.73 -22.29 42.46
N TYR A 922 27.10 -23.57 42.29
CA TYR A 922 26.13 -24.65 42.12
C TYR A 922 25.21 -24.76 43.35
N SER A 923 25.78 -24.68 44.56
CA SER A 923 25.00 -24.66 45.78
C SER A 923 24.01 -23.48 45.81
N ALA A 924 24.46 -22.28 45.46
CA ALA A 924 23.61 -21.09 45.44
C ALA A 924 22.43 -21.23 44.48
N VAL A 925 22.64 -21.76 43.27
CA VAL A 925 21.58 -22.02 42.29
C VAL A 925 20.58 -23.04 42.81
N LEU A 926 21.06 -24.16 43.39
CA LEU A 926 20.20 -25.18 43.98
C LEU A 926 19.40 -24.62 45.17
N GLY A 927 20.04 -23.81 46.01
CA GLY A 927 19.40 -23.09 47.10
C GLY A 927 18.32 -22.13 46.61
N ARG A 928 18.58 -21.38 45.53
CA ARG A 928 17.59 -20.48 44.91
C ARG A 928 16.40 -21.27 44.39
N PHE A 929 16.64 -22.39 43.70
CA PHE A 929 15.58 -23.26 43.19
C PHE A 929 14.63 -23.73 44.31
N VAL A 930 15.19 -24.24 45.42
CA VAL A 930 14.43 -24.70 46.59
C VAL A 930 13.67 -23.54 47.24
N LYS A 931 14.34 -22.41 47.45
CA LYS A 931 13.75 -21.22 48.09
C LYS A 931 12.56 -20.67 47.28
N SER A 932 12.65 -20.73 45.96
CA SER A 932 11.61 -20.25 45.03
C SER A 932 10.42 -21.23 44.92
N GLY A 933 10.49 -22.40 45.56
CA GLY A 933 9.45 -23.42 45.52
C GLY A 933 9.25 -24.04 44.14
N LEU A 934 10.24 -23.95 43.25
CA LEU A 934 10.14 -24.49 41.90
C LEU A 934 10.08 -26.03 41.93
N ALA A 935 9.40 -26.60 40.94
CA ALA A 935 9.31 -28.04 40.75
C ALA A 935 9.79 -28.43 39.36
N ILE A 936 10.74 -29.37 39.29
CA ILE A 936 11.18 -30.04 38.07
C ILE A 936 10.64 -31.47 38.05
N ARG A 937 10.03 -31.85 36.93
CA ARG A 937 9.58 -33.23 36.68
C ARG A 937 10.32 -33.78 35.48
N GLY A 938 11.20 -34.75 35.70
CA GLY A 938 11.78 -35.53 34.62
C GLY A 938 10.71 -36.27 33.81
N ILE A 939 11.05 -36.66 32.58
CA ILE A 939 10.15 -37.39 31.69
C ILE A 939 9.64 -38.71 32.30
N SER A 940 10.40 -39.35 33.20
CA SER A 940 9.96 -40.55 33.94
C SER A 940 8.63 -40.32 34.66
N LYS A 941 8.47 -39.16 35.31
CA LYS A 941 7.24 -38.79 36.02
C LYS A 941 6.08 -38.50 35.08
N ILE A 942 6.37 -38.00 33.87
CA ILE A 942 5.37 -37.71 32.84
C ILE A 942 4.86 -39.01 32.22
N ASN A 943 5.79 -39.92 31.91
CA ASN A 943 5.51 -41.20 31.28
C ASN A 943 5.15 -42.32 32.28
N GLN A 944 5.09 -42.00 33.58
CA GLN A 944 4.82 -42.96 34.67
C GLN A 944 5.82 -44.14 34.70
N ALA A 945 7.07 -43.88 34.32
CA ALA A 945 8.17 -44.83 34.41
C ALA A 945 8.86 -44.75 35.78
N MET A 946 9.41 -45.87 36.24
CA MET A 946 10.17 -45.92 37.50
C MET A 946 11.47 -45.10 37.43
N MET A 947 12.13 -45.13 36.28
CA MET A 947 13.37 -44.39 36.01
C MET A 947 13.46 -44.09 34.51
N ASP A 948 13.97 -42.91 34.17
CA ASP A 948 14.37 -42.58 32.81
C ASP A 948 15.68 -41.79 32.84
N LYS A 949 16.69 -42.25 32.10
CA LYS A 949 18.00 -41.58 32.05
C LYS A 949 17.94 -40.22 31.34
N ARG A 950 16.83 -39.91 30.68
CA ARG A 950 16.57 -38.60 30.08
C ARG A 950 16.01 -37.59 31.08
N ASP A 951 15.82 -37.94 32.35
CA ASP A 951 15.28 -37.02 33.34
C ASP A 951 16.14 -35.75 33.52
N LEU A 952 15.50 -34.59 33.50
CA LEU A 952 16.13 -33.30 33.83
C LEU A 952 16.21 -33.07 35.34
N GLY A 953 17.29 -32.41 35.75
CA GLY A 953 17.51 -31.84 37.08
C GLY A 953 17.63 -30.32 37.07
N VAL A 954 18.05 -29.74 38.19
CA VAL A 954 18.46 -28.33 38.34
C VAL A 954 19.82 -28.09 37.68
N HIS A 955 20.77 -28.99 37.91
CA HIS A 955 22.07 -29.01 37.25
C HIS A 955 22.11 -30.16 36.26
N ASN A 956 22.39 -29.85 34.99
CA ASN A 956 22.38 -30.83 33.91
C ASN A 956 23.75 -30.87 33.24
N PHE A 957 24.43 -32.01 33.36
CA PHE A 957 25.74 -32.30 32.77
C PHE A 957 25.60 -33.35 31.65
N PRO A 958 25.34 -32.92 30.42
CA PRO A 958 25.27 -33.81 29.28
C PRO A 958 26.60 -34.45 28.91
N ASN A 959 26.55 -35.44 28.00
CA ASN A 959 27.74 -36.08 27.45
C ASN A 959 28.12 -35.44 26.11
N GLY A 960 29.38 -35.09 26.00
CA GLY A 960 30.00 -34.58 24.78
C GLY A 960 30.18 -35.61 23.66
N ASN A 961 30.16 -35.12 22.43
CA ASN A 961 30.23 -35.95 21.24
C ASN A 961 31.66 -36.40 20.88
N HIS A 962 32.71 -35.69 21.33
CA HIS A 962 34.09 -36.01 21.02
C HIS A 962 34.59 -37.19 21.86
N ARG A 963 34.34 -37.17 23.18
CA ARG A 963 34.80 -38.25 24.07
C ARG A 963 34.17 -39.61 23.77
N ILE A 964 32.94 -39.63 23.28
CA ILE A 964 32.25 -40.87 22.91
C ILE A 964 32.98 -41.59 21.76
N LYS A 965 33.64 -40.85 20.87
CA LYS A 965 34.39 -41.40 19.73
C LYS A 965 35.71 -42.06 20.14
N THR A 966 36.15 -41.88 21.39
CA THR A 966 37.49 -42.28 21.86
C THR A 966 37.51 -43.44 22.85
N MET A 967 36.39 -44.13 23.07
CA MET A 967 36.31 -45.37 23.85
C MET A 967 35.37 -46.37 23.14
N ASP A 968 35.07 -47.54 23.72
CA ASP A 968 33.96 -48.45 23.33
C ASP A 968 32.55 -47.78 23.31
N GLN A 969 32.47 -46.45 23.28
CA GLN A 969 31.29 -45.60 23.47
C GLN A 969 30.64 -45.78 24.85
N LYS A 970 31.43 -46.24 25.84
CA LYS A 970 30.97 -46.59 27.20
C LYS A 970 31.34 -45.56 28.26
N ASP A 971 32.36 -44.73 28.03
CA ASP A 971 32.77 -43.69 28.99
C ASP A 971 31.95 -42.42 28.77
N LEU A 972 31.28 -41.95 29.83
CA LEU A 972 30.25 -40.92 29.78
C LEU A 972 30.62 -39.81 30.78
N GLU A 973 31.24 -38.75 30.28
CA GLU A 973 31.78 -37.65 31.10
C GLU A 973 30.74 -36.97 31.98
N GLY A 974 29.52 -36.76 31.47
CA GLY A 974 28.45 -36.13 32.22
C GLY A 974 28.04 -36.94 33.44
N ASP A 975 28.04 -38.28 33.34
CA ASP A 975 27.75 -39.17 34.48
C ASP A 975 28.80 -38.99 35.60
N HIS A 976 30.07 -38.73 35.24
CA HIS A 976 31.14 -38.50 36.22
C HIS A 976 31.06 -37.11 36.84
N MET A 977 30.85 -36.07 36.04
CA MET A 977 30.67 -34.69 36.52
C MET A 977 29.50 -34.58 37.50
N ALA A 978 28.35 -35.16 37.15
CA ALA A 978 27.16 -35.13 38.00
C ALA A 978 27.41 -35.82 39.35
N ARG A 979 28.09 -36.97 39.37
CA ARG A 979 28.44 -37.67 40.62
C ARG A 979 29.42 -36.87 41.46
N HIS A 980 30.47 -36.33 40.84
CA HIS A 980 31.47 -35.54 41.54
C HIS A 980 30.86 -34.30 42.20
N LEU A 981 29.98 -33.58 41.50
CA LEU A 981 29.25 -32.46 42.10
C LEU A 981 28.32 -32.91 43.24
N GLN A 982 27.60 -34.03 43.09
CA GLN A 982 26.77 -34.58 44.18
C GLN A 982 27.59 -34.85 45.44
N GLU A 983 28.77 -35.45 45.29
CA GLU A 983 29.68 -35.73 46.40
C GLU A 983 30.15 -34.44 47.08
N LYS A 984 30.53 -33.41 46.31
CA LYS A 984 30.94 -32.11 46.84
C LYS A 984 29.81 -31.38 47.54
N LEU A 985 28.60 -31.38 46.98
CA LEU A 985 27.42 -30.78 47.61
C LEU A 985 27.06 -31.51 48.92
N MET A 986 27.20 -32.84 48.98
CA MET A 986 27.00 -33.63 50.21
C MET A 986 28.02 -33.32 51.32
N GLN A 987 29.11 -32.61 51.05
CA GLN A 987 30.04 -32.15 52.08
C GLN A 987 29.56 -30.84 52.73
N LEU A 988 28.62 -30.12 52.11
CA LEU A 988 28.05 -28.90 52.67
C LEU A 988 26.94 -29.23 53.68
N ARG A 989 27.01 -28.58 54.85
CA ARG A 989 26.09 -28.83 55.98
C ARG A 989 24.62 -28.64 55.60
N GLU A 990 24.32 -27.70 54.70
CA GLU A 990 22.95 -27.42 54.24
C GLU A 990 22.34 -28.62 53.51
N TRP A 991 23.07 -29.22 52.57
CA TRP A 991 22.59 -30.34 51.76
C TRP A 991 22.63 -31.66 52.52
N GLN A 992 23.57 -31.84 53.46
CA GLN A 992 23.54 -32.97 54.39
C GLN A 992 22.24 -33.01 55.19
N ASN A 993 21.81 -31.85 55.69
CA ASN A 993 20.56 -31.75 56.44
C ASN A 993 19.34 -31.94 55.54
N HIS A 994 19.37 -31.39 54.33
CA HIS A 994 18.29 -31.56 53.36
C HIS A 994 18.13 -33.03 52.92
N ALA A 995 19.25 -33.72 52.67
CA ALA A 995 19.27 -35.12 52.28
C ALA A 995 18.73 -36.06 53.38
N LYS A 996 18.86 -35.72 54.67
CA LYS A 996 18.22 -36.49 55.75
C LYS A 996 16.69 -36.51 55.65
N ALA A 997 16.10 -35.40 55.21
CA ALA A 997 14.66 -35.30 54.98
C ALA A 997 14.24 -35.87 53.62
N TYR A 998 15.11 -35.75 52.61
CA TYR A 998 14.87 -36.16 51.23
C TYR A 998 16.08 -36.90 50.64
N PRO A 999 16.24 -38.22 50.92
CA PRO A 999 17.47 -38.97 50.60
C PRO A 999 17.90 -38.92 49.13
N GLU A 1000 16.94 -38.91 48.21
CA GLU A 1000 17.18 -38.90 46.76
C GLU A 1000 17.24 -37.48 46.16
N PHE A 1001 17.27 -36.43 46.98
CA PHE A 1001 17.14 -35.05 46.48
C PHE A 1001 18.26 -34.67 45.52
N LEU A 1002 19.53 -34.79 45.95
CA LEU A 1002 20.67 -34.41 45.10
C LEU A 1002 20.78 -35.27 43.85
N HIS A 1003 20.49 -36.56 43.97
CA HIS A 1003 20.45 -37.46 42.81
C HIS A 1003 19.41 -37.00 41.77
N ASN A 1004 18.25 -36.51 42.22
CA ASN A 1004 17.20 -35.99 41.35
C ASN A 1004 17.49 -34.59 40.78
N MET A 1005 18.24 -33.76 41.50
CA MET A 1005 18.51 -32.37 41.12
C MET A 1005 19.80 -32.18 40.34
N VAL A 1006 20.76 -33.09 40.44
CA VAL A 1006 22.01 -33.07 39.65
C VAL A 1006 22.00 -34.27 38.71
N ARG A 1007 21.80 -34.03 37.43
CA ARG A 1007 21.53 -35.08 36.42
C ARG A 1007 22.52 -35.02 35.26
N ALA A 1008 22.71 -36.17 34.63
CA ALA A 1008 23.43 -36.31 33.36
C ALA A 1008 22.49 -36.91 32.30
N PRO A 1009 21.59 -36.09 31.72
CA PRO A 1009 20.50 -36.59 30.90
C PRO A 1009 20.98 -37.17 29.57
N ARG A 1010 20.56 -38.40 29.24
CA ARG A 1010 21.02 -39.11 28.03
C ARG A 1010 20.03 -40.12 27.46
N PHE A 1011 20.19 -40.35 26.15
CA PHE A 1011 19.59 -41.47 25.41
C PHE A 1011 20.68 -42.20 24.64
N GLY A 1012 21.02 -43.41 25.09
CA GLY A 1012 22.24 -44.10 24.66
C GLY A 1012 23.49 -43.40 25.21
N ASN A 1013 24.42 -43.07 24.32
CA ASN A 1013 25.61 -42.27 24.58
C ASN A 1013 25.37 -40.77 24.33
N GLN A 1014 24.29 -40.39 23.65
CA GLN A 1014 24.03 -38.98 23.30
C GLN A 1014 23.25 -38.24 24.38
N THR A 1015 23.44 -36.92 24.39
CA THR A 1015 22.72 -35.99 25.25
C THR A 1015 21.27 -35.81 24.84
N PHE A 1016 20.37 -36.21 25.73
CA PHE A 1016 18.92 -36.09 25.60
C PHE A 1016 18.30 -35.94 26.98
N GLY A 1017 17.88 -34.73 27.32
CA GLY A 1017 17.20 -34.42 28.57
C GLY A 1017 15.80 -33.88 28.34
N TRP A 1018 14.81 -34.45 29.00
CA TRP A 1018 13.40 -34.13 28.88
C TRP A 1018 12.74 -33.99 30.25
N GLY A 1019 11.90 -32.99 30.40
CA GLY A 1019 11.14 -32.77 31.62
C GLY A 1019 10.34 -31.47 31.58
N THR A 1020 9.70 -31.14 32.69
CA THR A 1020 9.00 -29.87 32.86
C THR A 1020 9.54 -29.09 34.04
N ILE A 1021 9.35 -27.78 34.00
CA ILE A 1021 9.60 -26.88 35.13
C ILE A 1021 8.36 -26.01 35.39
N LYS A 1022 8.05 -25.77 36.66
CA LYS A 1022 6.97 -24.87 37.07
C LYS A 1022 7.24 -24.16 38.38
N ALA A 1023 6.71 -22.95 38.49
CA ALA A 1023 6.60 -22.23 39.75
C ALA A 1023 5.27 -22.55 40.46
N PRO A 1024 5.17 -22.38 41.79
CA PRO A 1024 3.96 -22.67 42.55
C PRO A 1024 2.71 -21.96 42.02
N GLY A 1025 1.70 -22.72 41.60
CA GLY A 1025 0.43 -22.19 41.09
C GLY A 1025 0.51 -21.50 39.72
N ARG A 1026 1.62 -21.65 38.98
CA ARG A 1026 1.85 -20.97 37.70
C ARG A 1026 1.95 -21.92 36.51
N PHE A 1027 2.33 -21.39 35.35
CA PHE A 1027 2.43 -22.12 34.10
C PHE A 1027 3.51 -23.20 34.16
N GLU A 1028 3.25 -24.34 33.52
CA GLU A 1028 4.20 -25.44 33.43
C GLU A 1028 4.83 -25.50 32.03
N TRP A 1029 6.15 -25.33 31.99
CA TRP A 1029 6.93 -25.32 30.77
C TRP A 1029 7.52 -26.69 30.47
N GLY A 1030 7.49 -27.10 29.20
CA GLY A 1030 8.30 -28.21 28.73
C GLY A 1030 9.74 -27.76 28.51
N MET A 1031 10.71 -28.62 28.83
CA MET A 1031 12.13 -28.40 28.65
C MET A 1031 12.79 -29.59 27.98
N CYS A 1032 13.63 -29.31 26.98
CA CYS A 1032 14.49 -30.26 26.32
C CYS A 1032 15.94 -29.76 26.33
N VAL A 1033 16.90 -30.64 26.62
CA VAL A 1033 18.35 -30.38 26.51
C VAL A 1033 18.93 -31.39 25.54
N HIS A 1034 19.61 -30.91 24.51
CA HIS A 1034 20.25 -31.72 23.49
C HIS A 1034 21.69 -31.26 23.27
N GLY A 1035 22.57 -32.19 22.87
CA GLY A 1035 23.94 -31.85 22.49
C GLY A 1035 23.96 -30.98 21.23
N SER A 1036 23.43 -31.50 20.12
CA SER A 1036 23.48 -30.84 18.80
C SER A 1036 22.11 -30.82 18.12
N PRO A 1037 21.78 -29.81 17.30
CA PRO A 1037 20.67 -29.92 16.37
C PRO A 1037 20.92 -31.04 15.35
N ALA A 1038 19.91 -31.88 15.09
CA ALA A 1038 20.08 -33.07 14.24
C ALA A 1038 20.44 -32.72 12.78
N ARG A 1039 20.03 -31.54 12.33
CA ARG A 1039 20.33 -31.02 10.99
C ARG A 1039 20.42 -29.51 11.03
N GLN A 1040 21.37 -28.99 10.26
CA GLN A 1040 21.55 -27.56 10.02
C GLN A 1040 20.99 -27.15 8.65
N SER A 1041 20.37 -25.97 8.56
CA SER A 1041 19.88 -25.42 7.27
C SER A 1041 20.98 -24.70 6.50
N SER A 1042 21.61 -23.73 7.15
CA SER A 1042 22.74 -22.97 6.63
C SER A 1042 23.59 -22.51 7.81
N TRP A 1043 24.75 -21.95 7.55
CA TRP A 1043 25.51 -21.31 8.63
C TRP A 1043 24.75 -20.15 9.23
N THR A 1044 24.08 -19.33 8.42
CA THR A 1044 23.25 -18.17 8.80
C THR A 1044 21.99 -18.50 9.60
N ASP A 1045 21.41 -19.69 9.41
CA ASP A 1045 20.28 -20.18 10.21
C ASP A 1045 20.53 -21.63 10.63
N ILE A 1046 21.08 -21.80 11.83
CA ILE A 1046 21.51 -23.11 12.33
C ILE A 1046 20.32 -23.97 12.71
N LEU A 1047 19.30 -23.35 13.30
CA LEU A 1047 18.14 -24.03 13.88
C LEU A 1047 17.02 -24.28 12.87
N GLY A 1048 17.03 -23.62 11.70
CA GLY A 1048 15.93 -23.70 10.73
C GLY A 1048 15.60 -25.13 10.24
N ALA A 1049 16.60 -25.99 10.03
CA ALA A 1049 16.36 -27.38 9.66
C ALA A 1049 15.81 -28.24 10.82
N GLN A 1050 16.23 -27.96 12.06
CA GLN A 1050 15.66 -28.59 13.25
C GLN A 1050 14.18 -28.22 13.43
N VAL A 1051 13.84 -26.93 13.28
CA VAL A 1051 12.46 -26.44 13.32
C VAL A 1051 11.58 -27.20 12.32
N ARG A 1052 12.03 -27.33 11.05
CA ARG A 1052 11.28 -28.10 10.03
C ARG A 1052 11.13 -29.57 10.40
N SER A 1053 12.17 -30.17 10.96
CA SER A 1053 12.18 -31.59 11.34
C SER A 1053 11.20 -31.89 12.47
N ASP A 1054 11.14 -31.04 13.49
CA ASP A 1054 10.21 -31.22 14.62
C ASP A 1054 8.75 -31.03 14.22
N LEU A 1055 8.46 -30.09 13.33
CA LEU A 1055 7.09 -29.90 12.81
C LEU A 1055 6.62 -31.12 12.01
N PHE A 1056 7.52 -31.74 11.25
CA PHE A 1056 7.22 -32.95 10.50
C PHE A 1056 7.09 -34.17 11.41
N ARG A 1057 7.99 -34.30 12.40
CA ARG A 1057 8.04 -35.45 13.32
C ARG A 1057 6.87 -35.47 14.31
N GLY A 1058 6.41 -34.31 14.79
CA GLY A 1058 5.41 -34.21 15.84
C GLY A 1058 5.97 -34.51 17.25
N ASP A 1059 5.14 -35.11 18.10
CA ASP A 1059 5.49 -35.46 19.48
C ASP A 1059 6.06 -36.88 19.59
N ASP A 1060 7.39 -36.98 19.69
CA ASP A 1060 8.14 -38.22 19.94
C ASP A 1060 8.51 -38.41 21.42
N THR A 1061 8.06 -37.50 22.28
CA THR A 1061 8.32 -37.54 23.72
C THR A 1061 7.19 -38.22 24.50
N TYR A 1062 6.11 -38.61 23.81
CA TYR A 1062 4.91 -39.25 24.36
C TYR A 1062 4.17 -38.43 25.42
N GLY A 1063 4.26 -37.10 25.36
CA GLY A 1063 3.48 -36.23 26.25
C GLY A 1063 4.12 -34.89 26.58
N LEU A 1064 5.45 -34.77 26.54
CA LEU A 1064 6.14 -33.52 26.87
C LEU A 1064 5.85 -32.42 25.86
N LYS A 1065 5.87 -32.72 24.55
CA LYS A 1065 5.58 -31.71 23.51
C LYS A 1065 4.10 -31.28 23.42
N LYS A 1066 3.24 -31.79 24.32
CA LYS A 1066 1.90 -31.21 24.56
C LYS A 1066 1.98 -29.90 25.34
N PHE A 1067 3.04 -29.69 26.11
CA PHE A 1067 3.37 -28.41 26.73
C PHE A 1067 4.07 -27.50 25.71
N ILE A 1068 3.99 -26.20 25.95
CA ILE A 1068 4.85 -25.24 25.25
C ILE A 1068 6.28 -25.49 25.73
N THR A 1069 7.16 -25.81 24.79
CA THR A 1069 8.46 -26.44 25.09
C THR A 1069 9.62 -25.55 24.67
N ILE A 1070 10.65 -25.48 25.51
CA ILE A 1070 11.90 -24.81 25.22
C ILE A 1070 12.98 -25.87 25.03
N VAL A 1071 13.74 -25.76 23.96
CA VAL A 1071 14.76 -26.72 23.53
C VAL A 1071 16.10 -26.03 23.52
N PHE A 1072 17.04 -26.56 24.30
CA PHE A 1072 18.40 -26.05 24.41
C PHE A 1072 19.37 -26.95 23.61
N PHE A 1073 20.26 -26.31 22.87
CA PHE A 1073 21.33 -26.94 22.08
C PHE A 1073 22.71 -26.38 22.42
N GLY A 1074 23.73 -27.22 22.34
CA GLY A 1074 25.14 -26.86 22.55
C GLY A 1074 25.97 -26.78 21.26
N ASP A 1075 26.28 -27.94 20.67
CA ASP A 1075 27.12 -28.14 19.48
C ASP A 1075 26.66 -27.30 18.27
N LYS A 1076 27.63 -26.97 17.40
CA LYS A 1076 27.73 -25.99 16.29
C LYS A 1076 28.29 -24.63 16.65
N HIS A 1077 28.60 -24.33 17.91
CA HIS A 1077 29.44 -23.19 18.32
C HIS A 1077 28.93 -21.77 17.99
N PHE A 1078 27.61 -21.57 17.89
CA PHE A 1078 27.06 -20.22 17.70
C PHE A 1078 25.88 -19.96 18.63
N TYR A 1079 25.77 -18.74 19.14
CA TYR A 1079 24.50 -18.25 19.66
C TYR A 1079 23.43 -18.31 18.56
N ALA A 1080 22.31 -18.96 18.83
CA ALA A 1080 21.17 -18.95 17.93
C ALA A 1080 19.84 -19.06 18.69
N LYS A 1081 18.78 -18.55 18.08
CA LYS A 1081 17.41 -18.68 18.59
C LYS A 1081 16.41 -18.78 17.45
N ALA A 1082 15.36 -19.55 17.64
CA ALA A 1082 14.16 -19.54 16.79
C ALA A 1082 12.91 -19.71 17.65
N GLU A 1083 11.91 -18.84 17.46
CA GLU A 1083 10.64 -18.94 18.18
C GLU A 1083 9.52 -19.44 17.26
N THR A 1084 8.78 -20.47 17.66
CA THR A 1084 7.57 -20.89 16.94
C THR A 1084 6.35 -20.74 17.83
N ALA A 1085 5.15 -21.01 17.32
CA ALA A 1085 3.94 -20.94 18.13
C ALA A 1085 3.96 -21.88 19.36
N ARG A 1086 4.67 -23.02 19.29
CA ARG A 1086 4.69 -24.05 20.36
C ARG A 1086 6.06 -24.43 20.91
N MET A 1087 7.13 -24.23 20.13
CA MET A 1087 8.49 -24.62 20.50
C MET A 1087 9.44 -23.44 20.36
N PHE A 1088 10.33 -23.29 21.32
CA PHE A 1088 11.37 -22.27 21.33
C PHE A 1088 12.71 -22.95 21.35
N TYR A 1089 13.56 -22.59 20.41
CA TYR A 1089 14.88 -23.19 20.25
C TYR A 1089 15.91 -22.15 20.66
N VAL A 1090 16.80 -22.53 21.56
CA VAL A 1090 17.91 -21.68 22.02
C VAL A 1090 19.18 -22.49 21.94
N MET A 1091 20.23 -21.84 21.47
CA MET A 1091 21.53 -22.43 21.30
C MET A 1091 22.58 -21.55 21.95
N CYS A 1092 23.40 -22.15 22.80
CA CYS A 1092 24.53 -21.47 23.42
C CYS A 1092 25.75 -21.55 22.49
N ALA A 1093 26.60 -20.53 22.53
CA ALA A 1093 27.90 -20.60 21.87
C ALA A 1093 28.85 -21.55 22.60
N ALA A 1094 29.96 -21.90 21.94
CA ALA A 1094 31.00 -22.75 22.51
C ALA A 1094 31.94 -21.97 23.47
N GLY A 1095 32.78 -22.70 24.20
CA GLY A 1095 33.91 -22.17 24.97
C GLY A 1095 35.22 -22.05 24.18
N VAL A 1096 35.23 -22.45 22.90
CA VAL A 1096 36.42 -22.52 22.04
C VAL A 1096 36.42 -21.49 20.91
N HIS A 1097 37.62 -21.16 20.40
CA HIS A 1097 37.78 -20.43 19.15
C HIS A 1097 37.83 -21.36 17.93
N ASN A 1098 38.01 -20.78 16.73
CA ASN A 1098 38.18 -21.58 15.53
C ASN A 1098 39.48 -22.38 15.56
N ASN A 1099 39.40 -23.65 15.20
CA ASN A 1099 40.55 -24.53 15.03
C ASN A 1099 40.87 -24.81 13.55
N GLN A 1100 41.89 -25.63 13.30
CA GLN A 1100 42.35 -25.98 11.94
C GLN A 1100 41.22 -26.50 11.04
N TYR A 1101 40.30 -27.30 11.57
CA TYR A 1101 39.16 -27.83 10.83
C TYR A 1101 38.19 -26.70 10.44
N GLY A 1102 37.88 -25.82 11.41
CA GLY A 1102 37.15 -24.57 11.22
C GLY A 1102 37.66 -23.75 10.03
N SER A 1103 38.96 -23.45 10.07
CA SER A 1103 39.61 -22.54 9.13
C SER A 1103 39.84 -23.14 7.73
N SER A 1104 40.15 -24.44 7.64
CA SER A 1104 40.37 -25.12 6.34
C SER A 1104 39.08 -25.51 5.62
N GLY A 1105 37.99 -25.75 6.36
CA GLY A 1105 36.69 -26.12 5.82
C GLY A 1105 35.86 -24.95 5.26
N GLY A 1106 36.34 -23.71 5.39
CA GLY A 1106 35.63 -22.51 4.96
C GLY A 1106 34.41 -22.18 5.81
N PHE A 1107 34.41 -22.57 7.09
CA PHE A 1107 33.33 -22.30 8.02
C PHE A 1107 33.44 -20.87 8.59
N PRO A 1108 32.32 -20.20 8.90
CA PRO A 1108 32.36 -18.96 9.64
C PRO A 1108 33.09 -19.10 10.99
N PRO A 1109 33.76 -18.05 11.49
CA PRO A 1109 34.36 -18.09 12.80
C PRO A 1109 33.33 -18.32 13.92
N ASN A 1110 33.65 -19.22 14.84
CA ASN A 1110 32.92 -19.49 16.07
C ASN A 1110 32.73 -18.18 16.83
N ASN A 1111 31.58 -17.99 17.47
CA ASN A 1111 31.49 -17.07 18.59
C ASN A 1111 31.62 -17.87 19.89
N THR A 1112 31.96 -17.17 20.97
CA THR A 1112 32.30 -17.84 22.23
C THR A 1112 31.60 -17.18 23.40
N GLY A 1113 31.19 -17.98 24.38
CA GLY A 1113 30.75 -17.54 25.70
C GLY A 1113 29.40 -18.13 26.15
N PRO A 1114 29.07 -17.98 27.44
CA PRO A 1114 27.82 -18.46 27.99
C PRO A 1114 26.63 -17.56 27.63
N CYS A 1115 25.42 -18.06 27.86
CA CYS A 1115 24.22 -17.24 27.79
C CYS A 1115 23.24 -17.54 28.93
N PHE A 1116 22.42 -16.54 29.24
CA PHE A 1116 21.33 -16.67 30.20
C PHE A 1116 20.02 -16.74 29.45
N VAL A 1117 19.14 -17.66 29.86
CA VAL A 1117 17.79 -17.78 29.32
C VAL A 1117 16.78 -17.58 30.42
N SER A 1118 15.88 -16.63 30.23
CA SER A 1118 14.82 -16.33 31.19
C SER A 1118 13.46 -16.62 30.58
N ILE A 1119 12.71 -17.48 31.26
CA ILE A 1119 11.39 -17.95 30.82
C ILE A 1119 10.31 -17.38 31.74
N PRO A 1120 9.25 -16.75 31.22
CA PRO A 1120 8.26 -16.09 32.07
C PRO A 1120 7.47 -17.13 32.86
N ALA A 1121 7.42 -16.97 34.19
CA ALA A 1121 6.85 -17.96 35.09
C ALA A 1121 5.33 -18.18 34.85
N ASP A 1122 4.62 -17.13 34.41
CA ASP A 1122 3.19 -17.16 34.13
C ASP A 1122 2.85 -17.60 32.69
N GLY A 1123 3.84 -18.02 31.90
CA GLY A 1123 3.66 -18.53 30.55
C GLY A 1123 3.99 -17.53 29.42
N PRO A 1124 3.92 -17.97 28.15
CA PRO A 1124 4.43 -17.22 26.99
C PRO A 1124 3.68 -15.92 26.67
N ASP A 1125 2.48 -15.74 27.21
CA ASP A 1125 1.69 -14.50 27.04
C ASP A 1125 2.02 -13.45 28.10
N ALA A 1126 2.69 -13.85 29.19
CA ALA A 1126 3.04 -12.95 30.29
C ALA A 1126 4.27 -12.09 29.98
N GLY A 1127 5.19 -12.59 29.14
CA GLY A 1127 6.43 -11.91 28.73
C GLY A 1127 7.15 -12.65 27.60
N PRO A 1128 8.21 -12.06 27.01
CA PRO A 1128 9.04 -12.75 26.03
C PRO A 1128 9.99 -13.76 26.69
N ILE A 1129 10.47 -14.74 25.94
CA ILE A 1129 11.64 -15.52 26.35
C ILE A 1129 12.89 -14.69 26.06
N ILE A 1130 13.61 -14.38 27.12
CA ILE A 1130 14.77 -13.50 27.08
C ILE A 1130 16.04 -14.35 26.95
N VAL A 1131 16.88 -14.02 25.98
CA VAL A 1131 18.22 -14.60 25.84
C VAL A 1131 19.23 -13.47 25.98
N ARG A 1132 20.16 -13.60 26.92
CA ARG A 1132 21.25 -12.65 27.15
C ARG A 1132 22.56 -13.40 26.93
N ALA A 1133 23.16 -13.21 25.76
CA ALA A 1133 24.50 -13.70 25.50
C ALA A 1133 25.51 -12.87 26.32
N LEU A 1134 26.56 -13.52 26.82
CA LEU A 1134 27.71 -12.87 27.43
C LEU A 1134 28.97 -13.27 26.63
N PRO A 1135 29.22 -12.62 25.47
CA PRO A 1135 30.29 -13.01 24.58
C PRO A 1135 31.69 -12.84 25.18
N HIS A 1136 32.65 -13.61 24.69
CA HIS A 1136 34.06 -13.54 25.12
C HIS A 1136 34.62 -12.11 25.12
N ASP A 1137 34.33 -11.30 24.10
CA ASP A 1137 34.81 -9.91 24.02
C ASP A 1137 34.31 -9.04 25.18
N VAL A 1138 33.06 -9.23 25.60
CA VAL A 1138 32.50 -8.53 26.78
C VAL A 1138 33.21 -8.97 28.06
N ILE A 1139 33.45 -10.28 28.22
CA ILE A 1139 34.10 -10.82 29.42
C ILE A 1139 35.57 -10.37 29.48
N ARG A 1140 36.31 -10.48 28.36
CA ARG A 1140 37.69 -10.02 28.23
C ARG A 1140 37.83 -8.54 28.61
N ASP A 1141 37.00 -7.68 28.03
CA ASP A 1141 37.05 -6.24 28.28
C ASP A 1141 36.71 -5.90 29.74
N TRP A 1142 35.83 -6.70 30.37
CA TRP A 1142 35.51 -6.59 31.79
C TRP A 1142 36.70 -6.97 32.69
N PHE A 1143 37.40 -8.07 32.43
CA PHE A 1143 38.57 -8.46 33.23
C PHE A 1143 39.76 -7.50 33.04
N ALA A 1144 39.91 -6.93 31.84
CA ALA A 1144 40.91 -5.90 31.57
C ALA A 1144 40.61 -4.59 32.32
N LYS A 1145 39.33 -4.22 32.45
CA LYS A 1145 38.89 -3.04 33.19
C LYS A 1145 37.62 -3.36 34.01
N PRO A 1146 37.78 -3.93 35.22
CA PRO A 1146 36.64 -4.34 36.05
C PRO A 1146 35.72 -3.16 36.33
N ARG A 1147 34.43 -3.38 36.06
CA ARG A 1147 33.36 -2.41 36.30
C ARG A 1147 32.16 -3.14 36.89
N SER A 1148 31.44 -2.55 37.84
CA SER A 1148 30.23 -3.21 38.35
C SER A 1148 29.19 -3.33 37.23
N LEU A 1149 28.59 -4.52 37.13
CA LEU A 1149 27.47 -4.81 36.22
C LEU A 1149 26.18 -4.84 37.01
N ASN A 1150 25.16 -4.14 36.54
CA ASN A 1150 23.86 -4.22 37.16
C ASN A 1150 23.11 -5.48 36.71
N TRP A 1151 23.42 -6.60 37.36
CA TRP A 1151 22.80 -7.90 37.08
C TRP A 1151 21.27 -7.89 37.19
N SER A 1152 20.69 -7.04 38.05
CA SER A 1152 19.22 -6.88 38.15
C SER A 1152 18.60 -6.18 36.93
N LYS A 1153 19.42 -5.52 36.09
CA LYS A 1153 19.02 -4.98 34.79
C LYS A 1153 19.42 -5.90 33.62
N ILE A 1154 20.37 -6.82 33.80
CA ILE A 1154 20.75 -7.78 32.77
C ILE A 1154 19.77 -8.96 32.79
N LEU A 1155 19.50 -9.50 33.98
CA LEU A 1155 18.58 -10.60 34.20
C LEU A 1155 17.26 -10.07 34.79
N PRO A 1156 16.12 -10.57 34.31
CA PRO A 1156 14.82 -10.15 34.82
C PRO A 1156 14.60 -10.63 36.25
N LEU A 1157 13.58 -10.03 36.90
CA LEU A 1157 13.15 -10.36 38.26
C LEU A 1157 12.95 -11.89 38.40
N PRO A 1158 13.72 -12.57 39.26
CA PRO A 1158 13.54 -14.00 39.51
C PRO A 1158 12.28 -14.27 40.36
N VAL A 1159 11.67 -15.45 40.18
CA VAL A 1159 10.52 -15.95 40.98
C VAL A 1159 10.86 -16.09 42.45
#